data_AF-A0A844SQT0-F1
#
_entry.id   AF-A0A844SQT0-F1
#
_cell.length_a   1.000
_cell.length_b   1.000
_cell.length_c   1.000
_cell.angle_alpha   90.00
_cell.angle_beta   90.00
_cell.angle_gamma   90.00
#
_symmetry.space_group_name_H-M   'P 1'
#
loop_
_entity.id
_entity.type
_entity.pdbx_description
1 polymer ?
#
loop_
_entity_poly.entity_id
_entity_poly.type
_entity_poly.pdbx_seq_one_letter_code
_entity_poly.pdbx_strand_id
1 'polypeptide(L)'
;MTIAGGFARARRAAASLGVVLALGAVLSAAIDSAAAQNAPAKRAPVQGAGSTQAIAAQMKNAGALTRGGKFDAGYAQLLAALDAADKLDDAQFVMEQYFDVTATLRAVKRDDLAEKLFARAFQGKAAAQRPPGNADVLLMYAILLSDHARIAEAVPLYMKAIAAFNAYWGEGSEESLIASDKLAVALSANGSAASATNLGQHNFERAEKALGPDHRTTWKLANNYADMLREIGAPAKALELDLFAIEKRARHYGENHLNTLVTVNNAGQDFLNLGRFDDARRYFRRHRAIAAAMAPKDPSFAGQADAWLFYTDMLAAGDAAIAPADLGRLEAIVANEANFADFLRIKSAVLAAGQREQRGERNKGMRLRETALAMSTRSFTAQHPISFEIKLGIAAALIADDPTRAVQAFAALDREMFDWMKREVGTSGDRAVAEAIRAHADHLLFAFGRFATGAGSALAQPAFAAAVLRWKTLGGADATALRQLETEVAGKDEETATLLRTALRLNGEKQELFSSGNIDDWARSVWGRQDAADKALQKRLDAIGMKLPQDPIRPSQLLAAQEAVVNYFITRQWKADRQAKDPLAATVLYAIVETAQGEPRVVDLGDPGRMVDTGVRTEIARLRATRATAPNPDAHAPDVKGRFQNLRARLFAPLEPLLQDKTTLYVVPDGFLFAVPFALLPGSGGGLLEDKFTIRMLTSPDALIAIHARETLDQRGAMLLAGGIEYGEPGPMPLPATRTEIEAIAKLARTRGAPVEMLTGRGVSEGTLRAAIGKARIAHLATHGFYHDSTASGLDTLWQSGIVLSGAGDGRFPLRDENDGYLYAFELMDWDLSGLDLLVLSACETGRGDESFVSGLRGLPTALGIAGARRALLTLWPVADEGTANFTVRFYEHLAEGLTYSDALRWTRRDARDGKVAGAGDASVWAAFVLFEG
;
A
#
# COMPACT_ATOMS: atom_id res chain seq x y z
N MET A 1 -43.59 -1.49 34.44
CA MET A 1 -42.30 -1.87 35.07
C MET A 1 -41.44 -2.50 33.98
N THR A 2 -40.29 -2.00 33.57
CA THR A 2 -39.42 -0.93 34.09
C THR A 2 -38.63 -0.33 32.92
N ILE A 3 -38.90 0.94 32.62
CA ILE A 3 -38.09 1.81 31.76
C ILE A 3 -36.63 1.89 32.27
N ALA A 4 -36.39 1.53 33.54
CA ALA A 4 -35.06 1.43 34.16
C ALA A 4 -34.16 0.30 33.59
N GLY A 5 -34.72 -0.76 32.99
CA GLY A 5 -33.92 -1.88 32.43
C GLY A 5 -33.26 -1.55 31.07
N GLY A 6 -33.87 -0.63 30.30
CA GLY A 6 -33.33 -0.17 29.01
C GLY A 6 -32.08 0.69 29.18
N PHE A 7 -32.00 1.50 30.25
CA PHE A 7 -30.87 2.38 30.50
C PHE A 7 -29.59 1.65 30.96
N ALA A 8 -29.70 0.49 31.63
CA ALA A 8 -28.52 -0.32 31.97
C ALA A 8 -27.90 -1.03 30.74
N ARG A 9 -28.73 -1.42 29.76
CA ARG A 9 -28.26 -1.90 28.45
C ARG A 9 -27.74 -0.75 27.59
N ALA A 10 -28.39 0.42 27.62
CA ALA A 10 -27.92 1.63 26.96
C ALA A 10 -26.59 2.14 27.55
N ARG A 11 -26.33 1.97 28.85
CA ARG A 11 -25.03 2.28 29.49
C ARG A 11 -23.88 1.49 28.90
N ARG A 12 -24.05 0.18 28.69
CA ARG A 12 -23.03 -0.67 28.05
C ARG A 12 -22.94 -0.42 26.55
N ALA A 13 -24.06 -0.13 25.90
CA ALA A 13 -24.15 0.28 24.48
C ALA A 13 -23.48 1.64 24.19
N ALA A 14 -23.61 2.56 25.13
CA ALA A 14 -23.02 3.89 25.07
C ALA A 14 -21.51 3.79 25.34
N ALA A 15 -21.10 3.02 26.35
CA ALA A 15 -19.68 2.79 26.65
C ALA A 15 -18.97 1.99 25.54
N SER A 16 -19.67 1.59 24.47
CA SER A 16 -19.12 0.84 23.32
C SER A 16 -19.09 1.66 22.03
N LEU A 17 -19.53 2.91 22.05
CA LEU A 17 -19.57 3.78 20.88
C LEU A 17 -18.22 4.49 20.68
N GLY A 18 -17.29 3.75 20.07
CA GLY A 18 -15.97 4.23 19.66
C GLY A 18 -15.15 3.12 19.02
N VAL A 19 -15.26 3.05 17.70
CA VAL A 19 -14.43 2.39 16.68
C VAL A 19 -14.68 0.91 16.36
N VAL A 20 -14.75 -0.07 17.28
CA VAL A 20 -15.11 -1.46 16.87
C VAL A 20 -16.05 -2.16 17.84
N LEU A 21 -17.31 -1.74 17.85
CA LEU A 21 -18.39 -2.64 18.25
C LEU A 21 -19.49 -2.62 17.19
N ALA A 22 -19.22 -3.36 16.11
CA ALA A 22 -20.26 -4.10 15.38
C ALA A 22 -20.96 -5.17 16.24
N LEU A 23 -20.63 -5.27 17.52
CA LEU A 23 -21.20 -6.22 18.44
C LEU A 23 -22.06 -5.59 19.53
N GLY A 24 -23.37 -5.69 19.31
CA GLY A 24 -24.27 -6.02 20.40
C GLY A 24 -25.11 -4.89 20.99
N ALA A 25 -25.00 -3.65 20.49
CA ALA A 25 -25.96 -2.64 20.91
C ALA A 25 -26.26 -1.54 19.87
N VAL A 26 -26.62 -1.97 18.66
CA VAL A 26 -27.83 -1.38 18.11
C VAL A 26 -28.92 -1.81 19.09
N LEU A 27 -29.78 -0.89 19.53
CA LEU A 27 -31.12 -1.32 19.97
C LEU A 27 -31.56 -2.44 19.03
N SER A 28 -32.21 -3.46 19.56
CA SER A 28 -33.04 -4.36 18.77
C SER A 28 -34.14 -3.57 18.04
N ALA A 29 -33.77 -2.69 17.10
CA ALA A 29 -34.42 -2.65 15.82
C ALA A 29 -34.09 -4.02 15.24
N ALA A 30 -35.09 -4.89 15.26
CA ALA A 30 -35.01 -6.16 14.60
C ALA A 30 -34.34 -5.93 13.23
N ILE A 31 -33.37 -6.78 12.88
CA ILE A 31 -33.37 -7.22 11.49
C ILE A 31 -34.70 -7.97 11.43
N ASP A 32 -35.78 -7.24 11.11
CA ASP A 32 -37.02 -7.91 10.75
C ASP A 32 -36.60 -8.86 9.64
N SER A 33 -36.87 -10.16 9.82
CA SER A 33 -36.60 -11.15 8.78
C SER A 33 -37.00 -10.55 7.45
N ALA A 34 -36.17 -10.62 6.41
CA ALA A 34 -36.50 -10.03 5.11
C ALA A 34 -37.87 -10.51 4.57
N ALA A 35 -38.37 -11.64 5.09
CA ALA A 35 -39.70 -12.19 4.87
C ALA A 35 -40.88 -11.35 5.42
N ALA A 36 -40.68 -10.46 6.39
CA ALA A 36 -41.75 -9.69 7.04
C ALA A 36 -42.32 -8.58 6.14
N GLN A 37 -41.60 -8.17 5.09
CA GLN A 37 -41.96 -7.00 4.29
C GLN A 37 -42.76 -7.29 3.02
N ASN A 38 -42.95 -8.55 2.57
CA ASN A 38 -43.74 -8.84 1.37
C ASN A 38 -44.34 -10.27 1.32
N ALA A 39 -45.23 -10.62 2.27
CA ALA A 39 -46.06 -11.82 2.16
C ALA A 39 -47.53 -11.44 1.89
N PRO A 40 -48.17 -11.88 0.78
CA PRO A 40 -49.60 -11.72 0.60
C PRO A 40 -50.32 -12.59 1.64
N ALA A 41 -51.23 -11.97 2.41
CA ALA A 41 -52.00 -12.63 3.46
C ALA A 41 -52.82 -13.80 2.89
N LYS A 42 -52.35 -15.04 3.05
CA LYS A 42 -53.14 -16.25 2.80
C LYS A 42 -53.92 -16.64 4.05
N ARG A 43 -55.23 -16.85 3.87
CA ARG A 43 -56.19 -17.26 4.91
C ARG A 43 -55.78 -18.57 5.59
N ALA A 44 -55.94 -18.59 6.91
CA ALA A 44 -55.61 -19.70 7.81
C ALA A 44 -56.53 -20.92 7.64
N PRO A 45 -56.00 -22.14 7.82
CA PRO A 45 -56.79 -23.29 8.27
C PRO A 45 -56.34 -23.78 9.66
N VAL A 46 -57.37 -24.06 10.49
CA VAL A 46 -57.50 -24.97 11.65
C VAL A 46 -56.31 -25.19 12.61
N GLN A 47 -56.55 -24.86 13.88
CA GLN A 47 -55.71 -25.10 15.05
C GLN A 47 -55.49 -26.60 15.31
N GLY A 48 -54.32 -27.09 14.91
CA GLY A 48 -53.72 -28.34 15.39
C GLY A 48 -52.38 -28.06 16.09
N ALA A 49 -52.00 -28.92 17.04
CA ALA A 49 -50.77 -28.81 17.84
C ALA A 49 -49.45 -28.83 17.04
N GLY A 50 -49.50 -29.04 15.72
CA GLY A 50 -48.36 -28.99 14.78
C GLY A 50 -48.43 -27.90 13.72
N SER A 51 -49.28 -26.87 13.89
CA SER A 51 -49.34 -25.72 12.98
C SER A 51 -48.15 -24.76 13.19
N THR A 52 -47.74 -24.03 12.14
CA THR A 52 -46.66 -23.01 12.21
C THR A 52 -46.93 -21.96 13.29
N GLN A 53 -48.18 -21.52 13.45
CA GLN A 53 -48.59 -20.61 14.53
C GLN A 53 -48.38 -21.20 15.93
N ALA A 54 -48.70 -22.48 16.13
CA ALA A 54 -48.52 -23.14 17.43
C ALA A 54 -47.03 -23.26 17.78
N ILE A 55 -46.19 -23.63 16.80
CA ILE A 55 -44.74 -23.74 16.97
C ILE A 55 -44.14 -22.35 17.25
N ALA A 56 -44.51 -21.31 16.50
CA ALA A 56 -44.03 -19.95 16.73
C ALA A 56 -44.42 -19.42 18.12
N ALA A 57 -45.65 -19.71 18.58
CA ALA A 57 -46.09 -19.34 19.93
C ALA A 57 -45.31 -20.07 21.02
N GLN A 58 -45.03 -21.38 20.83
CA GLN A 58 -44.17 -22.16 21.72
C GLN A 58 -42.75 -21.58 21.77
N MET A 59 -42.16 -21.24 20.62
CA MET A 59 -40.82 -20.65 20.55
C MET A 59 -40.74 -19.29 21.25
N LYS A 60 -41.75 -18.43 21.06
CA LYS A 60 -41.81 -17.14 21.74
C LYS A 60 -41.87 -17.29 23.27
N ASN A 61 -42.68 -18.21 23.76
CA ASN A 61 -42.80 -18.50 25.20
C ASN A 61 -41.50 -19.10 25.76
N ALA A 62 -40.92 -20.07 25.05
CA ALA A 62 -39.65 -20.69 25.42
C ALA A 62 -38.51 -19.65 25.43
N GLY A 63 -38.46 -18.76 24.45
CA GLY A 63 -37.47 -17.69 24.39
C GLY A 63 -37.64 -16.63 25.50
N ALA A 64 -38.88 -16.38 25.95
CA ALA A 64 -39.13 -15.56 27.13
C ALA A 64 -38.64 -16.24 28.41
N LEU A 65 -38.84 -17.56 28.56
CA LEU A 65 -38.33 -18.33 29.69
C LEU A 65 -36.79 -18.35 29.74
N THR A 66 -36.15 -18.57 28.58
CA THR A 66 -34.69 -18.56 28.42
C THR A 66 -34.10 -17.21 28.84
N ARG A 67 -34.72 -16.10 28.40
CA ARG A 67 -34.30 -14.74 28.79
C ARG A 67 -34.64 -14.38 30.24
N GLY A 68 -35.68 -15.00 30.81
CA GLY A 68 -36.19 -14.74 32.16
C GLY A 68 -35.47 -15.47 33.29
N GLY A 69 -34.31 -16.10 33.02
CA GLY A 69 -33.49 -16.77 34.03
C GLY A 69 -33.83 -18.25 34.26
N LYS A 70 -34.79 -18.83 33.53
CA LYS A 70 -35.08 -20.27 33.54
C LYS A 70 -34.43 -20.95 32.32
N PHE A 71 -33.11 -20.85 32.24
CA PHE A 71 -32.35 -21.22 31.04
C PHE A 71 -32.59 -22.67 30.61
N ASP A 72 -32.38 -23.66 31.48
CA ASP A 72 -32.43 -25.08 31.09
C ASP A 72 -33.82 -25.50 30.59
N ALA A 73 -34.87 -25.05 31.29
CA ALA A 73 -36.25 -25.33 30.90
C ALA A 73 -36.64 -24.60 29.60
N GLY A 74 -36.23 -23.33 29.44
CA GLY A 74 -36.47 -22.57 28.23
C GLY A 74 -35.72 -23.15 27.03
N TYR A 75 -34.46 -23.56 27.20
CA TYR A 75 -33.64 -24.16 26.15
C TYR A 75 -34.18 -25.53 25.70
N ALA A 76 -34.58 -26.39 26.65
CA ALA A 76 -35.23 -27.66 26.31
C ALA A 76 -36.52 -27.46 25.50
N GLN A 77 -37.32 -26.44 25.83
CA GLN A 77 -38.52 -26.10 25.07
C GLN A 77 -38.19 -25.51 23.69
N LEU A 78 -37.13 -24.71 23.56
CA LEU A 78 -36.66 -24.22 22.26
C LEU A 78 -36.22 -25.37 21.34
N LEU A 79 -35.49 -26.35 21.87
CA LEU A 79 -35.09 -27.55 21.11
C LEU A 79 -36.30 -28.39 20.68
N ALA A 80 -37.25 -28.65 21.58
CA ALA A 80 -38.45 -29.41 21.26
C ALA A 80 -39.30 -28.70 20.18
N ALA A 81 -39.39 -27.37 20.22
CA ALA A 81 -40.06 -26.60 19.19
C ALA A 81 -39.30 -26.64 17.85
N LEU A 82 -37.96 -26.61 17.85
CA LEU A 82 -37.15 -26.77 16.64
C LEU A 82 -37.29 -28.18 16.04
N ASP A 83 -37.32 -29.23 16.88
CA ASP A 83 -37.57 -30.61 16.43
C ASP A 83 -38.97 -30.76 15.80
N ALA A 84 -39.95 -29.99 16.27
CA ALA A 84 -41.28 -29.94 15.66
C ALA A 84 -41.25 -29.15 14.34
N ALA A 85 -40.51 -28.04 14.28
CA ALA A 85 -40.33 -27.25 13.07
C ALA A 85 -39.65 -28.06 11.96
N ASP A 86 -38.57 -28.80 12.25
CA ASP A 86 -37.81 -29.61 11.27
C ASP A 86 -38.66 -30.67 10.55
N LYS A 87 -39.80 -31.06 11.14
CA LYS A 87 -40.74 -32.02 10.53
C LYS A 87 -41.65 -31.39 9.48
N LEU A 88 -41.78 -30.06 9.48
CA LEU A 88 -42.57 -29.34 8.49
C LEU A 88 -41.88 -29.34 7.12
N ASP A 89 -42.66 -29.12 6.07
CA ASP A 89 -42.17 -28.94 4.70
C ASP A 89 -42.02 -27.45 4.31
N ASP A 90 -42.28 -26.54 5.25
CA ASP A 90 -42.08 -25.10 5.07
C ASP A 90 -40.63 -24.72 5.40
N ALA A 91 -39.75 -24.84 4.41
CA ALA A 91 -38.32 -24.58 4.59
C ALA A 91 -38.02 -23.15 5.05
N GLN A 92 -38.81 -22.16 4.62
CA GLN A 92 -38.64 -20.77 5.02
C GLN A 92 -38.95 -20.59 6.51
N PHE A 93 -40.11 -21.07 6.96
CA PHE A 93 -40.51 -21.00 8.37
C PHE A 93 -39.48 -21.67 9.28
N VAL A 94 -38.97 -22.85 8.88
CA VAL A 94 -37.95 -23.58 9.65
C VAL A 94 -36.68 -22.76 9.81
N MET A 95 -36.16 -22.15 8.74
CA MET A 95 -34.94 -21.35 8.83
C MET A 95 -35.13 -20.08 9.66
N GLU A 96 -36.30 -19.43 9.60
CA GLU A 96 -36.66 -18.31 10.49
C GLU A 96 -36.64 -18.73 11.96
N GLN A 97 -37.13 -19.93 12.27
CA GLN A 97 -37.10 -20.44 13.64
C GLN A 97 -35.65 -20.66 14.12
N TYR A 98 -34.76 -21.19 13.28
CA TYR A 98 -33.34 -21.31 13.63
C TYR A 98 -32.71 -19.95 13.90
N PHE A 99 -33.01 -18.93 13.09
CA PHE A 99 -32.55 -17.57 13.30
C PHE A 99 -33.01 -17.01 14.66
N ASP A 100 -34.30 -17.13 15.00
CA ASP A 100 -34.87 -16.60 16.24
C ASP A 100 -34.32 -17.30 17.49
N VAL A 101 -34.19 -18.63 17.45
CA VAL A 101 -33.66 -19.41 18.58
C VAL A 101 -32.19 -19.09 18.81
N THR A 102 -31.38 -19.03 17.75
CA THR A 102 -29.96 -18.70 17.87
C THR A 102 -29.75 -17.27 18.35
N ALA A 103 -30.52 -16.30 17.85
CA ALA A 103 -30.51 -14.93 18.36
C ALA A 103 -30.87 -14.86 19.86
N THR A 104 -31.84 -15.67 20.31
CA THR A 104 -32.21 -15.76 21.73
C THR A 104 -31.06 -16.30 22.59
N LEU A 105 -30.35 -17.32 22.12
CA LEU A 105 -29.20 -17.90 22.82
C LEU A 105 -28.03 -16.93 22.92
N ARG A 106 -27.73 -16.21 21.82
CA ARG A 106 -26.73 -15.14 21.81
C ARG A 106 -27.07 -14.03 22.81
N ALA A 107 -28.34 -13.65 22.89
CA ALA A 107 -28.81 -12.63 23.84
C ALA A 107 -28.63 -13.01 25.33
N VAL A 108 -28.51 -14.31 25.63
CA VAL A 108 -28.19 -14.83 26.97
C VAL A 108 -26.76 -15.35 27.09
N LYS A 109 -25.87 -14.97 26.15
CA LYS A 109 -24.44 -15.31 26.12
C LYS A 109 -24.15 -16.81 26.08
N ARG A 110 -24.98 -17.56 25.34
CA ARG A 110 -24.80 -19.00 25.10
C ARG A 110 -24.43 -19.26 23.65
N ASP A 111 -23.33 -18.63 23.23
CA ASP A 111 -22.83 -18.71 21.85
C ASP A 111 -22.39 -20.14 21.49
N ASP A 112 -21.93 -20.92 22.48
CA ASP A 112 -21.61 -22.35 22.35
C ASP A 112 -22.79 -23.20 21.87
N LEU A 113 -24.01 -22.85 22.30
CA LEU A 113 -25.23 -23.53 21.88
C LEU A 113 -25.79 -22.94 20.59
N ALA A 114 -25.68 -21.63 20.39
CA ALA A 114 -26.07 -20.98 19.15
C ALA A 114 -25.28 -21.54 17.96
N GLU A 115 -23.95 -21.70 18.10
CA GLU A 115 -23.10 -22.29 17.07
C GLU A 115 -23.50 -23.72 16.70
N LYS A 116 -23.82 -24.57 17.70
CA LYS A 116 -24.33 -25.93 17.44
C LYS A 116 -25.63 -25.91 16.64
N LEU A 117 -26.53 -24.96 16.92
CA LEU A 117 -27.78 -24.83 16.20
C LEU A 117 -27.60 -24.26 14.78
N PHE A 118 -26.63 -23.36 14.56
CA PHE A 118 -26.25 -22.96 13.20
C PHE A 118 -25.76 -24.14 12.37
N ALA A 119 -24.86 -24.95 12.92
CA ALA A 119 -24.37 -26.16 12.25
C ALA A 119 -25.51 -27.16 11.97
N ARG A 120 -26.41 -27.36 12.93
CA ARG A 120 -27.61 -28.21 12.78
C ARG A 120 -28.53 -27.72 11.66
N ALA A 121 -28.77 -26.41 11.57
CA ALA A 121 -29.66 -25.83 10.55
C ALA A 121 -29.23 -26.22 9.13
N PHE A 122 -27.93 -26.16 8.84
CA PHE A 122 -27.38 -26.50 7.51
C PHE A 122 -27.20 -28.00 7.25
N GLN A 123 -27.47 -28.86 8.24
CA GLN A 123 -27.59 -30.32 8.03
C GLN A 123 -29.03 -30.75 7.71
N GLY A 124 -30.01 -29.87 7.93
CA GLY A 124 -31.43 -30.16 7.75
C GLY A 124 -31.92 -30.06 6.30
N LYS A 125 -33.05 -30.74 6.01
CA LYS A 125 -33.70 -30.71 4.68
C LYS A 125 -34.15 -29.31 4.24
N ALA A 126 -34.47 -28.42 5.19
CA ALA A 126 -34.92 -27.06 4.92
C ALA A 126 -33.82 -26.24 4.23
N ALA A 127 -32.59 -26.27 4.77
CA ALA A 127 -31.47 -25.53 4.21
C ALA A 127 -31.09 -25.98 2.79
N ALA A 128 -31.27 -27.27 2.46
CA ALA A 128 -31.02 -27.83 1.13
C ALA A 128 -31.94 -27.26 0.04
N GLN A 129 -33.14 -26.81 0.41
CA GLN A 129 -34.08 -26.11 -0.50
C GLN A 129 -33.68 -24.65 -0.75
N ARG A 130 -32.64 -24.17 -0.06
CA ARG A 130 -32.05 -22.83 -0.17
C ARG A 130 -33.01 -21.66 0.11
N PRO A 131 -34.02 -21.74 0.98
CA PRO A 131 -35.00 -20.66 1.16
C PRO A 131 -34.34 -19.33 1.55
N PRO A 132 -35.00 -18.16 1.34
CA PRO A 132 -34.47 -16.86 1.72
C PRO A 132 -33.88 -16.78 3.14
N GLY A 133 -34.51 -17.44 4.12
CA GLY A 133 -34.03 -17.50 5.52
C GLY A 133 -32.65 -18.14 5.70
N ASN A 134 -32.11 -18.87 4.71
CA ASN A 134 -30.71 -19.30 4.73
C ASN A 134 -29.76 -18.10 4.83
N ALA A 135 -30.08 -16.99 4.17
CA ALA A 135 -29.22 -15.80 4.14
C ALA A 135 -29.08 -15.20 5.55
N ASP A 136 -30.17 -15.09 6.29
CA ASP A 136 -30.20 -14.58 7.67
C ASP A 136 -29.42 -15.49 8.63
N VAL A 137 -29.60 -16.80 8.54
CA VAL A 137 -28.90 -17.78 9.37
C VAL A 137 -27.40 -17.79 9.07
N LEU A 138 -27.01 -17.73 7.79
CA LEU A 138 -25.60 -17.61 7.37
C LEU A 138 -24.96 -16.32 7.91
N LEU A 139 -25.64 -15.18 7.75
CA LEU A 139 -25.15 -13.89 8.21
C LEU A 139 -24.97 -13.88 9.73
N MET A 140 -25.95 -14.39 10.47
CA MET A 140 -25.89 -14.44 11.93
C MET A 140 -24.79 -15.39 12.43
N TYR A 141 -24.56 -16.50 11.72
CA TYR A 141 -23.45 -17.40 12.03
C TYR A 141 -22.09 -16.75 11.74
N ALA A 142 -21.96 -16.07 10.59
CA ALA A 142 -20.75 -15.33 10.24
C ALA A 142 -20.40 -14.25 11.29
N ILE A 143 -21.41 -13.51 11.77
CA ILE A 143 -21.27 -12.54 12.86
C ILE A 143 -20.76 -13.27 14.11
N LEU A 144 -21.43 -14.34 14.56
CA LEU A 144 -20.99 -15.09 15.75
C LEU A 144 -19.50 -15.50 15.66
N LEU A 145 -19.05 -16.01 14.51
CA LEU A 145 -17.66 -16.39 14.32
C LEU A 145 -16.71 -15.18 14.39
N SER A 146 -17.11 -14.06 13.81
CA SER A 146 -16.34 -12.81 13.84
C SER A 146 -16.16 -12.27 15.26
N ASP A 147 -17.21 -12.37 16.08
CA ASP A 147 -17.19 -11.97 17.49
C ASP A 147 -16.21 -12.76 18.35
N HIS A 148 -15.90 -13.98 17.91
CA HIS A 148 -14.91 -14.87 18.52
C HIS A 148 -13.54 -14.79 17.81
N ALA A 149 -13.30 -13.73 17.04
CA ALA A 149 -12.08 -13.50 16.25
C ALA A 149 -11.76 -14.62 15.24
N ARG A 150 -12.77 -15.41 14.81
CA ARG A 150 -12.64 -16.50 13.81
C ARG A 150 -12.96 -16.00 12.40
N ILE A 151 -12.30 -14.92 11.98
CA ILE A 151 -12.61 -14.19 10.74
C ILE A 151 -12.39 -15.04 9.49
N ALA A 152 -11.35 -15.87 9.47
CA ALA A 152 -11.08 -16.79 8.35
C ALA A 152 -12.24 -17.76 8.08
N GLU A 153 -12.96 -18.18 9.13
CA GLU A 153 -14.14 -19.03 9.02
C GLU A 153 -15.43 -18.23 8.73
N ALA A 154 -15.48 -16.98 9.21
CA ALA A 154 -16.62 -16.08 9.01
C ALA A 154 -16.74 -15.57 7.58
N VAL A 155 -15.62 -15.21 6.91
CA VAL A 155 -15.63 -14.62 5.56
C VAL A 155 -16.38 -15.50 4.54
N PRO A 156 -16.14 -16.83 4.44
CA PRO A 156 -16.93 -17.68 3.56
C PRO A 156 -18.42 -17.68 3.86
N LEU A 157 -18.82 -17.55 5.12
CA LEU A 157 -20.23 -17.48 5.51
C LEU A 157 -20.86 -16.14 5.14
N TYR A 158 -20.16 -15.02 5.35
CA TYR A 158 -20.59 -13.71 4.86
C TYR A 158 -20.77 -13.72 3.34
N MET A 159 -19.81 -14.24 2.60
CA MET A 159 -19.89 -14.32 1.13
C MET A 159 -21.08 -15.16 0.66
N LYS A 160 -21.35 -16.29 1.32
CA LYS A 160 -22.55 -17.10 1.05
C LYS A 160 -23.84 -16.37 1.39
N ALA A 161 -23.87 -15.64 2.51
CA ALA A 161 -25.03 -14.85 2.91
C ALA A 161 -25.30 -13.74 1.88
N ILE A 162 -24.28 -12.96 1.50
CA ILE A 162 -24.37 -11.89 0.50
C ILE A 162 -24.84 -12.45 -0.84
N ALA A 163 -24.28 -13.59 -1.30
CA ALA A 163 -24.71 -14.23 -2.54
C ALA A 163 -26.18 -14.69 -2.48
N ALA A 164 -26.63 -15.22 -1.34
CA ALA A 164 -28.03 -15.56 -1.12
C ALA A 164 -28.92 -14.31 -1.14
N PHE A 165 -28.51 -13.23 -0.46
CA PHE A 165 -29.24 -11.96 -0.49
C PHE A 165 -29.35 -11.40 -1.91
N ASN A 166 -28.25 -11.40 -2.66
CA ASN A 166 -28.22 -10.94 -4.06
C ASN A 166 -29.14 -11.76 -4.96
N ALA A 167 -29.19 -13.08 -4.77
CA ALA A 167 -30.03 -13.95 -5.59
C ALA A 167 -31.54 -13.72 -5.36
N TYR A 168 -31.93 -13.35 -4.14
CA TYR A 168 -33.33 -13.18 -3.76
C TYR A 168 -33.85 -11.75 -3.94
N TRP A 169 -33.06 -10.75 -3.53
CA TRP A 169 -33.49 -9.35 -3.46
C TRP A 169 -32.71 -8.43 -4.41
N GLY A 170 -31.66 -8.93 -5.06
CA GLY A 170 -30.81 -8.17 -5.96
C GLY A 170 -29.67 -7.46 -5.23
N GLU A 171 -28.60 -7.18 -5.97
CA GLU A 171 -27.34 -6.67 -5.46
C GLU A 171 -27.39 -5.27 -4.79
N GLY A 172 -28.43 -4.49 -5.08
CA GLY A 172 -28.67 -3.16 -4.51
C GLY A 172 -29.74 -3.11 -3.43
N SER A 173 -30.25 -4.27 -2.99
CA SER A 173 -31.24 -4.35 -1.90
C SER A 173 -30.66 -3.89 -0.56
N GLU A 174 -31.53 -3.42 0.33
CA GLU A 174 -31.13 -3.03 1.69
C GLU A 174 -30.47 -4.22 2.42
N GLU A 175 -30.99 -5.42 2.24
CA GLU A 175 -30.52 -6.65 2.85
C GLU A 175 -29.10 -7.04 2.38
N SER A 176 -28.86 -7.05 1.06
CA SER A 176 -27.55 -7.32 0.49
C SER A 176 -26.49 -6.32 0.97
N LEU A 177 -26.85 -5.03 0.98
CA LEU A 177 -25.95 -3.96 1.41
C LEU A 177 -25.65 -4.05 2.91
N ILE A 178 -26.63 -4.41 3.74
CA ILE A 178 -26.41 -4.63 5.18
C ILE A 178 -25.52 -5.85 5.43
N ALA A 179 -25.71 -6.95 4.71
CA ALA A 179 -24.87 -8.13 4.84
C ALA A 179 -23.41 -7.85 4.44
N SER A 180 -23.24 -7.10 3.34
CA SER A 180 -21.94 -6.62 2.87
C SER A 180 -21.27 -5.67 3.87
N ASP A 181 -22.03 -4.74 4.45
CA ASP A 181 -21.56 -3.83 5.50
C ASP A 181 -21.10 -4.56 6.76
N LYS A 182 -21.78 -5.65 7.15
CA LYS A 182 -21.35 -6.48 8.28
C LYS A 182 -20.00 -7.17 8.02
N LEU A 183 -19.77 -7.64 6.80
CA LEU A 183 -18.46 -8.14 6.39
C LEU A 183 -17.41 -7.02 6.46
N ALA A 184 -17.72 -5.82 5.93
CA ALA A 184 -16.79 -4.69 5.93
C ALA A 184 -16.35 -4.32 7.35
N VAL A 185 -17.28 -4.22 8.31
CA VAL A 185 -16.94 -3.91 9.70
C VAL A 185 -16.16 -5.04 10.37
N ALA A 186 -16.48 -6.30 10.09
CA ALA A 186 -15.72 -7.44 10.60
C ALA A 186 -14.27 -7.46 10.07
N LEU A 187 -14.07 -7.08 8.80
CA LEU A 187 -12.74 -6.95 8.20
C LEU A 187 -11.95 -5.79 8.83
N SER A 188 -12.57 -4.63 9.03
CA SER A 188 -11.93 -3.47 9.68
C SER A 188 -11.48 -3.82 11.09
N ALA A 189 -12.36 -4.42 11.90
CA ALA A 189 -12.06 -4.93 13.23
C ALA A 189 -10.86 -5.88 13.30
N ASN A 190 -10.70 -6.72 12.28
CA ASN A 190 -9.63 -7.69 12.20
C ASN A 190 -8.29 -7.09 11.75
N GLY A 191 -8.28 -5.84 11.28
CA GLY A 191 -7.13 -5.18 10.69
C GLY A 191 -6.99 -5.39 9.17
N SER A 192 -8.03 -5.92 8.51
CA SER A 192 -8.14 -5.97 7.04
C SER A 192 -8.69 -4.65 6.49
N ALA A 193 -8.02 -3.56 6.84
CA ALA A 193 -8.45 -2.19 6.64
C ALA A 193 -8.65 -1.83 5.16
N ALA A 194 -7.83 -2.38 4.25
CA ALA A 194 -7.95 -2.08 2.83
C ALA A 194 -9.25 -2.67 2.25
N SER A 195 -9.44 -3.98 2.45
CA SER A 195 -10.66 -4.68 2.02
C SER A 195 -11.93 -4.10 2.64
N ALA A 196 -11.87 -3.71 3.91
CA ALA A 196 -12.98 -3.05 4.60
C ALA A 196 -13.34 -1.71 3.94
N THR A 197 -12.34 -0.85 3.70
CA THR A 197 -12.53 0.48 3.11
C THR A 197 -13.15 0.40 1.72
N ASN A 198 -12.67 -0.50 0.87
CA ASN A 198 -13.23 -0.70 -0.48
C ASN A 198 -14.68 -1.16 -0.43
N LEU A 199 -14.97 -2.12 0.46
CA LEU A 199 -16.32 -2.64 0.61
C LEU A 199 -17.26 -1.56 1.15
N GLY A 200 -16.79 -0.73 2.09
CA GLY A 200 -17.50 0.44 2.59
C GLY A 200 -17.82 1.44 1.49
N GLN A 201 -16.83 1.81 0.67
CA GLN A 201 -17.01 2.70 -0.48
C GLN A 201 -18.04 2.14 -1.46
N HIS A 202 -17.84 0.91 -1.92
CA HIS A 202 -18.72 0.26 -2.89
C HIS A 202 -20.16 0.13 -2.36
N ASN A 203 -20.33 -0.20 -1.09
CA ASN A 203 -21.64 -0.26 -0.46
C ASN A 203 -22.31 1.12 -0.43
N PHE A 204 -21.58 2.18 -0.10
CA PHE A 204 -22.11 3.54 -0.09
C PHE A 204 -22.53 4.00 -1.49
N GLU A 205 -21.65 3.88 -2.49
CA GLU A 205 -21.94 4.26 -3.88
C GLU A 205 -23.13 3.49 -4.46
N ARG A 206 -23.20 2.18 -4.17
CA ARG A 206 -24.31 1.33 -4.61
C ARG A 206 -25.62 1.70 -3.91
N ALA A 207 -25.57 2.02 -2.62
CA ALA A 207 -26.75 2.48 -1.88
C ALA A 207 -27.27 3.83 -2.40
N GLU A 208 -26.38 4.77 -2.71
CA GLU A 208 -26.75 6.04 -3.35
C GLU A 208 -27.46 5.81 -4.68
N LYS A 209 -26.95 4.89 -5.50
CA LYS A 209 -27.54 4.57 -6.82
C LYS A 209 -28.86 3.79 -6.72
N ALA A 210 -28.95 2.81 -5.84
CA ALA A 210 -30.08 1.87 -5.79
C ALA A 210 -31.21 2.33 -4.85
N LEU A 211 -30.86 2.92 -3.70
CA LEU A 211 -31.81 3.34 -2.66
C LEU A 211 -32.01 4.86 -2.62
N GLY A 212 -31.05 5.62 -3.16
CA GLY A 212 -31.05 7.08 -3.13
C GLY A 212 -30.33 7.67 -1.91
N PRO A 213 -29.92 8.95 -1.97
CA PRO A 213 -29.18 9.63 -0.90
C PRO A 213 -30.04 9.92 0.35
N ASP A 214 -31.36 9.84 0.27
CA ASP A 214 -32.29 10.06 1.38
C ASP A 214 -32.74 8.75 2.07
N HIS A 215 -32.17 7.60 1.70
CA HIS A 215 -32.47 6.34 2.34
C HIS A 215 -31.67 6.16 3.64
N ARG A 216 -32.32 5.63 4.69
CA ARG A 216 -31.70 5.40 6.02
C ARG A 216 -30.42 4.55 5.94
N THR A 217 -30.41 3.57 5.04
CA THR A 217 -29.29 2.65 4.82
C THR A 217 -28.11 3.38 4.21
N THR A 218 -28.33 4.30 3.27
CA THR A 218 -27.27 5.13 2.69
C THR A 218 -26.53 5.93 3.77
N TRP A 219 -27.25 6.52 4.72
CA TRP A 219 -26.61 7.26 5.84
C TRP A 219 -25.92 6.35 6.85
N LYS A 220 -26.40 5.11 6.99
CA LYS A 220 -25.72 4.08 7.81
C LYS A 220 -24.39 3.72 7.18
N LEU A 221 -24.39 3.41 5.88
CA LEU A 221 -23.21 3.02 5.13
C LEU A 221 -22.20 4.16 5.04
N ALA A 222 -22.65 5.41 4.85
CA ALA A 222 -21.79 6.60 4.91
C ALA A 222 -21.02 6.70 6.22
N ASN A 223 -21.71 6.56 7.36
CA ASN A 223 -21.10 6.61 8.70
C ASN A 223 -20.10 5.46 8.94
N ASN A 224 -20.39 4.26 8.43
CA ASN A 224 -19.49 3.11 8.60
C ASN A 224 -18.25 3.22 7.69
N TYR A 225 -18.45 3.70 6.46
CA TYR A 225 -17.36 4.01 5.55
C TYR A 225 -16.47 5.14 6.11
N ALA A 226 -17.06 6.16 6.76
CA ALA A 226 -16.33 7.18 7.48
C ALA A 226 -15.43 6.61 8.59
N ASP A 227 -15.88 5.59 9.33
CA ASP A 227 -15.07 4.93 10.36
C ASP A 227 -13.86 4.21 9.73
N MET A 228 -14.05 3.50 8.62
CA MET A 228 -12.97 2.84 7.88
C MET A 228 -11.96 3.85 7.32
N LEU A 229 -12.44 4.97 6.77
CA LEU A 229 -11.59 6.07 6.32
C LEU A 229 -10.76 6.66 7.46
N ARG A 230 -11.36 6.82 8.64
CA ARG A 230 -10.66 7.31 9.84
C ARG A 230 -9.56 6.34 10.28
N GLU A 231 -9.80 5.02 10.21
CA GLU A 231 -8.82 3.97 10.55
C GLU A 231 -7.59 3.99 9.64
N ILE A 232 -7.78 4.26 8.34
CA ILE A 232 -6.67 4.42 7.39
C ILE A 232 -6.13 5.86 7.33
N GLY A 233 -6.47 6.72 8.30
CA GLY A 233 -5.91 8.08 8.39
C GLY A 233 -6.43 9.07 7.34
N ALA A 234 -7.68 8.94 6.89
CA ALA A 234 -8.38 9.87 6.00
C ALA A 234 -9.56 10.61 6.70
N PRO A 235 -9.33 11.34 7.82
CA PRO A 235 -10.40 11.95 8.62
C PRO A 235 -11.12 13.10 7.91
N ALA A 236 -10.52 13.77 6.91
CA ALA A 236 -11.20 14.82 6.14
C ALA A 236 -12.37 14.25 5.33
N LYS A 237 -12.13 13.13 4.63
CA LYS A 237 -13.17 12.43 3.87
C LYS A 237 -14.19 11.73 4.76
N ALA A 238 -13.75 11.20 5.91
CA ALA A 238 -14.65 10.70 6.94
C ALA A 238 -15.62 11.80 7.43
N LEU A 239 -15.09 13.01 7.68
CA LEU A 239 -15.88 14.16 8.12
C LEU A 239 -16.95 14.55 7.09
N GLU A 240 -16.65 14.54 5.79
CA GLU A 240 -17.64 14.83 4.74
C GLU A 240 -18.86 13.89 4.83
N LEU A 241 -18.60 12.58 4.97
CA LEU A 241 -19.64 11.56 5.09
C LEU A 241 -20.41 11.65 6.42
N ASP A 242 -19.72 11.93 7.52
CA ASP A 242 -20.35 12.09 8.83
C ASP A 242 -21.22 13.35 8.88
N LEU A 243 -20.79 14.47 8.28
CA LEU A 243 -21.62 15.67 8.15
C LEU A 243 -22.87 15.42 7.31
N PHE A 244 -22.71 14.73 6.17
CA PHE A 244 -23.83 14.28 5.34
C PHE A 244 -24.83 13.44 6.15
N ALA A 245 -24.35 12.44 6.90
CA ALA A 245 -25.20 11.57 7.70
C ALA A 245 -25.87 12.30 8.88
N ILE A 246 -25.19 13.26 9.54
CA ILE A 246 -25.75 14.07 10.63
C ILE A 246 -26.96 14.88 10.15
N GLU A 247 -26.83 15.57 9.01
CA GLU A 247 -27.91 16.40 8.46
C GLU A 247 -29.18 15.56 8.25
N LYS A 248 -29.02 14.40 7.62
CA LYS A 248 -30.14 13.53 7.26
C LYS A 248 -30.75 12.83 8.49
N ARG A 249 -29.91 12.30 9.39
CA ARG A 249 -30.35 11.64 10.63
C ARG A 249 -31.07 12.61 11.57
N ALA A 250 -30.56 13.84 11.71
CA ALA A 250 -31.20 14.86 12.55
C ALA A 250 -32.57 15.28 11.99
N ARG A 251 -32.72 15.38 10.65
CA ARG A 251 -34.02 15.65 10.01
C ARG A 251 -35.02 14.51 10.16
N HIS A 252 -34.57 13.26 10.02
CA HIS A 252 -35.46 12.10 10.03
C HIS A 252 -35.81 11.60 11.44
N TYR A 253 -34.81 11.40 12.29
CA TYR A 253 -34.99 10.88 13.65
C TYR A 253 -35.15 11.97 14.72
N GLY A 254 -34.79 13.22 14.39
CA GLY A 254 -34.67 14.32 15.33
C GLY A 254 -33.25 14.49 15.88
N GLU A 255 -32.99 15.68 16.44
CA GLU A 255 -31.71 16.05 17.04
C GLU A 255 -31.34 15.15 18.22
N ASN A 256 -32.32 14.81 19.06
CA ASN A 256 -32.12 14.05 20.30
C ASN A 256 -32.27 12.53 20.09
N HIS A 257 -31.61 11.98 19.08
CA HIS A 257 -31.68 10.56 18.72
C HIS A 257 -30.31 9.89 18.75
N LEU A 258 -30.28 8.59 19.09
CA LEU A 258 -29.03 7.83 19.23
C LEU A 258 -28.19 7.86 17.95
N ASN A 259 -28.81 7.62 16.79
CA ASN A 259 -28.08 7.63 15.51
C ASN A 259 -27.48 9.00 15.18
N THR A 260 -28.14 10.10 15.57
CA THR A 260 -27.62 11.46 15.41
C THR A 260 -26.45 11.69 16.36
N LEU A 261 -26.61 11.31 17.64
CA LEU A 261 -25.57 11.39 18.67
C LEU A 261 -24.28 10.68 18.25
N VAL A 262 -24.37 9.46 17.72
CA VAL A 262 -23.22 8.66 17.29
C VAL A 262 -22.43 9.38 16.21
N THR A 263 -23.09 9.84 15.15
CA THR A 263 -22.39 10.52 14.05
C THR A 263 -21.85 11.89 14.48
N VAL A 264 -22.54 12.62 15.37
CA VAL A 264 -22.02 13.85 15.97
C VAL A 264 -20.74 13.60 16.77
N ASN A 265 -20.68 12.49 17.52
CA ASN A 265 -19.46 12.08 18.23
C ASN A 265 -18.33 11.72 17.27
N ASN A 266 -18.62 11.01 16.17
CA ASN A 266 -17.65 10.67 15.14
C ASN A 266 -17.07 11.91 14.43
N ALA A 267 -17.91 12.85 14.02
CA ALA A 267 -17.46 14.14 13.48
C ALA A 267 -16.59 14.92 14.48
N GLY A 268 -16.90 14.85 15.78
CA GLY A 268 -16.04 15.42 16.84
C GLY A 268 -14.65 14.79 16.86
N GLN A 269 -14.56 13.46 16.67
CA GLN A 269 -13.29 12.74 16.53
C GLN A 269 -12.56 13.09 15.24
N ASP A 270 -13.26 13.32 14.13
CA ASP A 270 -12.64 13.76 12.88
C ASP A 270 -12.02 15.14 13.03
N PHE A 271 -12.75 16.10 13.59
CA PHE A 271 -12.16 17.42 13.88
C PHE A 271 -10.96 17.32 14.83
N LEU A 272 -11.02 16.43 15.81
CA LEU A 272 -9.89 16.18 16.71
C LEU A 272 -8.69 15.61 15.96
N ASN A 273 -8.88 14.63 15.09
CA ASN A 273 -7.83 14.07 14.25
C ASN A 273 -7.29 15.13 13.27
N LEU A 274 -8.12 16.03 12.75
CA LEU A 274 -7.69 17.15 11.90
C LEU A 274 -6.97 18.28 12.69
N GLY A 275 -6.82 18.18 14.01
CA GLY A 275 -6.25 19.24 14.86
C GLY A 275 -7.15 20.47 15.01
N ARG A 276 -8.41 20.39 14.58
CA ARG A 276 -9.42 21.46 14.66
C ARG A 276 -10.13 21.42 16.02
N PHE A 277 -9.39 21.71 17.08
CA PHE A 277 -9.84 21.52 18.46
C PHE A 277 -11.10 22.32 18.83
N ASP A 278 -11.30 23.50 18.28
CA ASP A 278 -12.50 24.31 18.56
C ASP A 278 -13.77 23.71 17.93
N ASP A 279 -13.66 23.17 16.72
CA ASP A 279 -14.74 22.43 16.09
C ASP A 279 -15.01 21.12 16.84
N ALA A 280 -13.96 20.38 17.23
CA ALA A 280 -14.11 19.18 18.05
C ALA A 280 -14.87 19.48 19.36
N ARG A 281 -14.49 20.55 20.08
CA ARG A 281 -15.22 21.01 21.29
C ARG A 281 -16.67 21.35 20.99
N ARG A 282 -16.97 22.01 19.86
CA ARG A 282 -18.34 22.34 19.47
C ARG A 282 -19.17 21.07 19.25
N TYR A 283 -18.63 20.07 18.56
CA TYR A 283 -19.31 18.81 18.32
C TYR A 283 -19.45 17.95 19.58
N PHE A 284 -18.44 17.90 20.45
CA PHE A 284 -18.58 17.22 21.74
C PHE A 284 -19.56 17.94 22.69
N ARG A 285 -19.66 19.27 22.67
CA ARG A 285 -20.75 19.98 23.39
C ARG A 285 -22.13 19.66 22.83
N ARG A 286 -22.26 19.51 21.51
CA ARG A 286 -23.49 19.06 20.85
C ARG A 286 -23.84 17.62 21.26
N HIS A 287 -22.86 16.70 21.20
CA HIS A 287 -22.98 15.33 21.72
C HIS A 287 -23.48 15.35 23.18
N ARG A 288 -22.83 16.14 24.05
CA ARG A 288 -23.21 16.28 25.46
C ARG A 288 -24.67 16.74 25.63
N ALA A 289 -25.11 17.73 24.85
CA ALA A 289 -26.46 18.25 24.92
C ALA A 289 -27.51 17.20 24.50
N ILE A 290 -27.24 16.48 23.41
CA ILE A 290 -28.09 15.38 22.95
C ILE A 290 -28.15 14.28 24.03
N ALA A 291 -27.00 13.87 24.56
CA ALA A 291 -26.92 12.84 25.59
C ALA A 291 -27.71 13.22 26.84
N ALA A 292 -27.56 14.45 27.33
CA ALA A 292 -28.30 14.95 28.48
C ALA A 292 -29.82 14.97 28.25
N ALA A 293 -30.27 15.31 27.03
CA ALA A 293 -31.68 15.29 26.67
C ALA A 293 -32.25 13.85 26.60
N MET A 294 -31.47 12.91 26.08
CA MET A 294 -31.87 11.50 25.91
C MET A 294 -31.89 10.73 27.24
N ALA A 295 -31.00 11.04 28.17
CA ALA A 295 -30.90 10.36 29.47
C ALA A 295 -30.68 11.35 30.63
N PRO A 296 -31.66 12.22 30.94
CA PRO A 296 -31.50 13.29 31.93
C PRO A 296 -31.26 12.79 33.37
N LYS A 297 -31.59 11.52 33.63
CA LYS A 297 -31.37 10.86 34.94
C LYS A 297 -30.09 10.04 35.01
N ASP A 298 -29.32 9.98 33.92
CA ASP A 298 -28.07 9.23 33.85
C ASP A 298 -26.89 10.14 33.46
N PRO A 299 -26.21 10.76 34.44
CA PRO A 299 -25.12 11.68 34.16
C PRO A 299 -23.93 11.00 33.48
N SER A 300 -23.77 9.66 33.55
CA SER A 300 -22.69 8.98 32.83
C SER A 300 -22.86 9.03 31.32
N PHE A 301 -24.09 9.20 30.81
CA PHE A 301 -24.34 9.29 29.38
C PHE A 301 -23.79 10.60 28.79
N ALA A 302 -24.05 11.73 29.45
CA ALA A 302 -23.40 13.01 29.10
C ALA A 302 -21.90 13.02 29.47
N GLY A 303 -21.50 12.27 30.49
CA GLY A 303 -20.12 12.14 30.94
C GLY A 303 -19.15 11.61 29.89
N GLN A 304 -19.63 10.88 28.87
CA GLN A 304 -18.80 10.47 27.73
C GLN A 304 -18.31 11.66 26.92
N ALA A 305 -19.21 12.60 26.63
CA ALA A 305 -18.86 13.83 25.93
C ALA A 305 -17.97 14.74 26.81
N ASP A 306 -18.17 14.75 28.13
CA ASP A 306 -17.30 15.47 29.06
C ASP A 306 -15.86 14.90 29.07
N ALA A 307 -15.71 13.58 28.93
CA ALA A 307 -14.40 12.94 28.82
C ALA A 307 -13.72 13.26 27.48
N TRP A 308 -14.48 13.30 26.37
CA TRP A 308 -13.96 13.76 25.08
C TRP A 308 -13.55 15.23 25.09
N LEU A 309 -14.33 16.11 25.72
CA LEU A 309 -13.98 17.52 25.90
C LEU A 309 -12.68 17.66 26.70
N PHE A 310 -12.58 16.96 27.83
CA PHE A 310 -11.37 16.95 28.64
C PHE A 310 -10.16 16.42 27.86
N TYR A 311 -10.31 15.30 27.15
CA TYR A 311 -9.24 14.75 26.30
C TYR A 311 -8.82 15.74 25.21
N THR A 312 -9.79 16.44 24.58
CA THR A 312 -9.52 17.47 23.57
C THR A 312 -8.69 18.62 24.15
N ASP A 313 -9.00 19.07 25.36
CA ASP A 313 -8.23 20.13 26.03
C ASP A 313 -6.81 19.68 26.38
N MET A 314 -6.65 18.43 26.85
CA MET A 314 -5.33 17.86 27.14
C MET A 314 -4.50 17.68 25.88
N LEU A 315 -5.10 17.24 24.78
CA LEU A 315 -4.41 17.07 23.51
C LEU A 315 -4.04 18.43 22.87
N ALA A 316 -4.92 19.42 22.96
CA ALA A 316 -4.68 20.76 22.42
C ALA A 316 -3.55 21.52 23.15
N ALA A 317 -3.21 21.12 24.38
CA ALA A 317 -2.08 21.65 25.13
C ALA A 317 -0.71 21.22 24.54
N GLY A 318 -0.68 20.20 23.67
CA GLY A 318 0.53 19.72 23.00
C GLY A 318 1.59 19.23 24.00
N ASP A 319 2.81 19.75 23.86
CA ASP A 319 3.95 19.39 24.71
C ASP A 319 3.96 20.12 26.07
N ALA A 320 2.97 20.97 26.35
CA ALA A 320 2.86 21.61 27.66
C ALA A 320 2.64 20.56 28.76
N ALA A 321 3.32 20.72 29.90
CA ALA A 321 3.21 19.80 31.01
C ALA A 321 1.80 19.79 31.58
N ILE A 322 1.13 18.64 31.52
CA ILE A 322 -0.21 18.45 32.08
C ILE A 322 -0.13 18.37 33.61
N ALA A 323 -1.02 19.06 34.33
CA ALA A 323 -1.03 19.07 35.79
C ALA A 323 -1.21 17.65 36.37
N PRO A 324 -0.61 17.31 37.53
CA PRO A 324 -0.74 15.97 38.12
C PRO A 324 -2.19 15.52 38.36
N ALA A 325 -3.08 16.46 38.70
CA ALA A 325 -4.51 16.18 38.88
C ALA A 325 -5.20 15.76 37.58
N ASP A 326 -4.90 16.46 36.48
CA ASP A 326 -5.43 16.15 35.15
C ASP A 326 -4.85 14.84 34.61
N LEU A 327 -3.58 14.54 34.90
CA LEU A 327 -2.99 13.24 34.58
C LEU A 327 -3.67 12.09 35.34
N GLY A 328 -3.98 12.30 36.63
CA GLY A 328 -4.79 11.36 37.42
C GLY A 328 -6.19 11.18 36.84
N ARG A 329 -6.79 12.24 36.28
CA ARG A 329 -8.09 12.17 35.60
C ARG A 329 -8.03 11.39 34.28
N LEU A 330 -6.97 11.54 33.48
CA LEU A 330 -6.75 10.70 32.29
C LEU A 330 -6.64 9.22 32.68
N GLU A 331 -5.85 8.90 33.70
CA GLU A 331 -5.70 7.52 34.18
C GLU A 331 -7.01 6.94 34.75
N ALA A 332 -7.85 7.77 35.38
CA ALA A 332 -9.19 7.38 35.81
C ALA A 332 -10.13 7.05 34.64
N ILE A 333 -10.00 7.76 33.51
CA ILE A 333 -10.71 7.40 32.26
C ILE A 333 -10.24 6.03 31.79
N VAL A 334 -8.91 5.79 31.73
CA VAL A 334 -8.33 4.50 31.32
C VAL A 334 -8.87 3.34 32.15
N ALA A 335 -9.00 3.51 33.47
CA ALA A 335 -9.47 2.46 34.37
C ALA A 335 -11.00 2.18 34.29
N ASN A 336 -11.80 3.06 33.69
CA ASN A 336 -13.26 3.03 33.78
C ASN A 336 -13.94 2.41 32.54
N GLU A 337 -13.86 1.08 32.44
CA GLU A 337 -14.52 0.28 31.39
C GLU A 337 -16.04 0.40 31.39
N ALA A 338 -16.65 0.65 32.56
CA ALA A 338 -18.10 0.68 32.69
C ALA A 338 -18.76 1.87 31.96
N ASN A 339 -18.01 2.96 31.74
CA ASN A 339 -18.58 4.23 31.25
C ASN A 339 -17.91 4.75 29.97
N PHE A 340 -16.70 4.32 29.63
CA PHE A 340 -15.96 4.84 28.48
C PHE A 340 -15.57 3.75 27.48
N ALA A 341 -15.69 4.09 26.19
CA ALA A 341 -15.27 3.22 25.10
C ALA A 341 -13.77 2.99 25.08
N ASP A 342 -13.39 1.77 24.70
CA ASP A 342 -12.00 1.33 24.65
C ASP A 342 -11.15 2.26 23.78
N PHE A 343 -11.69 2.83 22.71
CA PHE A 343 -10.98 3.81 21.89
C PHE A 343 -10.57 5.09 22.64
N LEU A 344 -11.49 5.71 23.40
CA LEU A 344 -11.15 6.88 24.23
C LEU A 344 -10.17 6.51 25.34
N ARG A 345 -10.34 5.33 25.95
CA ARG A 345 -9.46 4.82 27.00
C ARG A 345 -8.04 4.56 26.46
N ILE A 346 -7.91 3.98 25.27
CA ILE A 346 -6.64 3.77 24.57
C ILE A 346 -5.96 5.12 24.30
N LYS A 347 -6.67 6.07 23.69
CA LYS A 347 -6.15 7.42 23.43
C LYS A 347 -5.70 8.14 24.71
N SER A 348 -6.49 8.03 25.78
CA SER A 348 -6.15 8.60 27.09
C SER A 348 -4.91 7.94 27.70
N ALA A 349 -4.77 6.62 27.57
CA ALA A 349 -3.61 5.88 28.06
C ALA A 349 -2.33 6.28 27.31
N VAL A 350 -2.39 6.40 25.98
CA VAL A 350 -1.24 6.81 25.15
C VAL A 350 -0.82 8.25 25.49
N LEU A 351 -1.77 9.17 25.64
CA LEU A 351 -1.47 10.56 26.03
C LEU A 351 -0.86 10.65 27.43
N ALA A 352 -1.47 9.95 28.41
CA ALA A 352 -0.95 9.89 29.77
C ALA A 352 0.44 9.25 29.84
N ALA A 353 0.70 8.21 29.03
CA ALA A 353 2.01 7.57 28.97
C ALA A 353 3.10 8.54 28.53
N GLY A 354 2.89 9.29 27.45
CA GLY A 354 3.84 10.30 26.97
C GLY A 354 4.14 11.37 28.02
N GLN A 355 3.12 11.85 28.73
CA GLN A 355 3.28 12.84 29.81
C GLN A 355 4.03 12.28 31.03
N ARG A 356 3.81 11.02 31.39
CA ARG A 356 4.59 10.33 32.45
C ARG A 356 6.05 10.19 32.04
N GLU A 357 6.31 9.82 30.79
CA GLU A 357 7.67 9.68 30.23
C GLU A 357 8.42 11.01 30.24
N GLN A 358 7.78 12.11 29.82
CA GLN A 358 8.33 13.47 29.88
C GLN A 358 8.70 13.91 31.31
N ARG A 359 7.99 13.40 32.32
CA ARG A 359 8.28 13.63 33.76
C ARG A 359 9.36 12.71 34.32
N GLY A 360 9.95 11.83 33.51
CA GLY A 360 10.90 10.81 33.95
C GLY A 360 10.26 9.59 34.62
N GLU A 361 8.92 9.51 34.68
CA GLU A 361 8.17 8.40 35.27
C GLU A 361 7.99 7.23 34.29
N ARG A 362 9.08 6.79 33.65
CA ARG A 362 9.08 5.87 32.50
C ARG A 362 8.40 4.53 32.78
N ASN A 363 8.60 3.95 33.96
CA ASN A 363 7.91 2.71 34.36
C ASN A 363 6.38 2.84 34.39
N LYS A 364 5.84 4.01 34.74
CA LYS A 364 4.39 4.25 34.68
C LYS A 364 3.92 4.46 33.25
N GLY A 365 4.71 5.19 32.45
CA GLY A 365 4.45 5.36 31.02
C GLY A 365 4.36 4.02 30.28
N MET A 366 5.36 3.15 30.49
CA MET A 366 5.38 1.82 29.88
C MET A 366 4.15 0.99 30.25
N ARG A 367 3.76 0.94 31.54
CA ARG A 367 2.55 0.22 31.97
C ARG A 367 1.27 0.75 31.31
N LEU A 368 1.17 2.06 31.10
CA LEU A 368 0.03 2.65 30.40
C LEU A 368 0.00 2.25 28.93
N ARG A 369 1.15 2.18 28.26
CA ARG A 369 1.25 1.67 26.87
C ARG A 369 0.91 0.19 26.77
N GLU A 370 1.40 -0.63 27.69
CA GLU A 370 1.05 -2.06 27.77
C GLU A 370 -0.45 -2.26 28.02
N THR A 371 -1.05 -1.44 28.89
CA THR A 371 -2.50 -1.43 29.12
C THR A 371 -3.25 -1.05 27.84
N ALA A 372 -2.82 0.00 27.14
CA ALA A 372 -3.41 0.40 25.86
C ALA A 372 -3.31 -0.73 24.81
N LEU A 373 -2.16 -1.41 24.73
CA LEU A 373 -1.94 -2.51 23.79
C LEU A 373 -2.85 -3.70 24.11
N ALA A 374 -3.00 -4.06 25.38
CA ALA A 374 -3.89 -5.13 25.81
C ALA A 374 -5.36 -4.83 25.47
N MET A 375 -5.79 -3.58 25.68
CA MET A 375 -7.13 -3.13 25.30
C MET A 375 -7.35 -3.15 23.79
N SER A 376 -6.36 -2.65 23.04
CA SER A 376 -6.37 -2.61 21.58
C SER A 376 -6.43 -4.01 20.99
N THR A 377 -5.57 -4.92 21.44
CA THR A 377 -5.51 -6.29 20.94
C THR A 377 -6.79 -7.07 21.24
N ARG A 378 -7.47 -6.76 22.34
CA ARG A 378 -8.76 -7.38 22.69
C ARG A 378 -9.92 -6.84 21.84
N SER A 379 -9.94 -5.54 21.58
CA SER A 379 -11.06 -4.88 20.87
C SER A 379 -10.95 -5.01 19.36
N PHE A 380 -9.72 -5.06 18.87
CA PHE A 380 -9.36 -5.16 17.47
C PHE A 380 -8.54 -6.45 17.29
N THR A 381 -7.31 -6.34 16.80
CA THR A 381 -6.31 -7.41 16.80
C THR A 381 -4.91 -6.83 17.02
N ALA A 382 -3.91 -7.69 17.14
CA ALA A 382 -2.51 -7.26 17.18
C ALA A 382 -2.06 -6.61 15.85
N GLN A 383 -2.71 -6.97 14.73
CA GLN A 383 -2.43 -6.49 13.37
C GLN A 383 -3.44 -5.43 12.93
N HIS A 384 -3.72 -4.46 13.80
CA HIS A 384 -4.60 -3.33 13.52
C HIS A 384 -3.79 -2.02 13.56
N PRO A 385 -4.10 -1.00 12.72
CA PRO A 385 -3.39 0.28 12.72
C PRO A 385 -3.16 0.88 14.13
N ILE A 386 -4.20 0.91 14.97
CA ILE A 386 -4.09 1.42 16.36
C ILE A 386 -3.15 0.59 17.25
N SER A 387 -3.08 -0.72 17.04
CA SER A 387 -2.16 -1.61 17.77
C SER A 387 -0.72 -1.35 17.33
N PHE A 388 -0.48 -1.09 16.04
CA PHE A 388 0.84 -0.72 15.53
C PHE A 388 1.32 0.63 16.10
N GLU A 389 0.45 1.63 16.18
CA GLU A 389 0.80 2.91 16.80
C GLU A 389 1.22 2.76 18.27
N ILE A 390 0.51 1.92 19.04
CA ILE A 390 0.86 1.65 20.44
C ILE A 390 2.18 0.89 20.55
N LYS A 391 2.39 -0.15 19.72
CA LYS A 391 3.65 -0.91 19.65
C LYS A 391 4.83 -0.01 19.28
N LEU A 392 4.63 0.92 18.35
CA LEU A 392 5.63 1.92 17.99
C LEU A 392 6.00 2.81 19.18
N GLY A 393 4.98 3.27 19.92
CA GLY A 393 5.19 4.03 21.15
C GLY A 393 5.96 3.25 22.22
N ILE A 394 5.71 1.95 22.37
CA ILE A 394 6.46 1.05 23.27
C ILE A 394 7.92 0.93 22.81
N ALA A 395 8.14 0.67 21.52
CA ALA A 395 9.49 0.56 20.94
C ALA A 395 10.29 1.86 21.14
N ALA A 396 9.66 3.02 20.92
CA ALA A 396 10.26 4.32 21.12
C ALA A 396 10.60 4.59 22.61
N ALA A 397 9.70 4.26 23.54
CA ALA A 397 9.94 4.44 24.97
C ALA A 397 11.12 3.59 25.48
N LEU A 398 11.31 2.39 24.92
CA LEU A 398 12.42 1.51 25.26
C LEU A 398 13.80 2.08 24.88
N ILE A 399 13.89 3.01 23.92
CA ILE A 399 15.19 3.57 23.47
C ILE A 399 15.98 4.15 24.66
N ALA A 400 15.30 4.80 25.60
CA ALA A 400 15.95 5.46 26.73
C ALA A 400 16.25 4.53 27.92
N ASP A 401 15.65 3.34 27.95
CA ASP A 401 15.72 2.40 29.08
C ASP A 401 16.53 1.14 28.73
N ASP A 402 16.26 0.54 27.57
CA ASP A 402 16.95 -0.64 27.03
C ASP A 402 17.01 -0.57 25.50
N PRO A 403 18.07 0.04 24.92
CA PRO A 403 18.25 0.15 23.48
C PRO A 403 18.26 -1.20 22.76
N THR A 404 18.72 -2.29 23.40
CA THR A 404 18.74 -3.62 22.77
C THR A 404 17.33 -4.15 22.59
N ARG A 405 16.51 -4.05 23.65
CA ARG A 405 15.09 -4.40 23.58
C ARG A 405 14.31 -3.47 22.65
N ALA A 406 14.70 -2.20 22.54
CA ALA A 406 14.14 -1.28 21.56
C ALA A 406 14.40 -1.77 20.13
N VAL A 407 15.64 -2.16 19.78
CA VAL A 407 15.97 -2.74 18.46
C VAL A 407 15.12 -3.97 18.16
N GLN A 408 14.96 -4.87 19.14
CA GLN A 408 14.11 -6.05 18.98
C GLN A 408 12.64 -5.69 18.73
N ALA A 409 12.11 -4.71 19.47
CA ALA A 409 10.74 -4.23 19.31
C ALA A 409 10.51 -3.56 17.95
N PHE A 410 11.43 -2.68 17.51
CA PHE A 410 11.38 -2.06 16.18
C PHE A 410 11.48 -3.11 15.06
N ALA A 411 12.41 -4.06 15.15
CA ALA A 411 12.59 -5.09 14.13
C ALA A 411 11.44 -6.12 14.10
N ALA A 412 10.77 -6.37 15.23
CA ALA A 412 9.55 -7.19 15.25
C ALA A 412 8.38 -6.45 14.61
N LEU A 413 8.18 -5.18 14.97
CA LEU A 413 7.12 -4.34 14.43
C LEU A 413 7.30 -4.09 12.93
N ASP A 414 8.53 -3.89 12.48
CA ASP A 414 8.90 -3.81 11.06
C ASP A 414 8.42 -5.01 10.25
N ARG A 415 8.74 -6.22 10.69
CA ARG A 415 8.31 -7.45 10.01
C ARG A 415 6.79 -7.60 10.01
N GLU A 416 6.17 -7.37 11.16
CA GLU A 416 4.72 -7.48 11.30
C GLU A 416 3.97 -6.47 10.40
N MET A 417 4.43 -5.21 10.37
CA MET A 417 3.85 -4.18 9.51
C MET A 417 4.15 -4.42 8.04
N PHE A 418 5.31 -4.96 7.68
CA PHE A 418 5.65 -5.28 6.29
C PHE A 418 4.74 -6.40 5.75
N ASP A 419 4.53 -7.46 6.52
CA ASP A 419 3.64 -8.55 6.13
C ASP A 419 2.17 -8.12 6.09
N TRP A 420 1.75 -7.32 7.07
CA TRP A 420 0.44 -6.67 7.06
C TRP A 420 0.26 -5.78 5.82
N MET A 421 1.21 -4.87 5.54
CA MET A 421 1.15 -3.96 4.40
C MET A 421 1.11 -4.70 3.07
N LYS A 422 1.96 -5.72 2.85
CA LYS A 422 1.91 -6.52 1.61
C LYS A 422 0.53 -7.11 1.36
N ARG A 423 -0.12 -7.64 2.41
CA ARG A 423 -1.47 -8.20 2.31
C ARG A 423 -2.52 -7.12 2.05
N GLU A 424 -2.47 -6.01 2.78
CA GLU A 424 -3.44 -4.92 2.65
C GLU A 424 -3.29 -4.19 1.31
N VAL A 425 -2.07 -3.88 0.86
CA VAL A 425 -1.82 -3.32 -0.48
C VAL A 425 -2.27 -4.29 -1.56
N GLY A 426 -1.97 -5.59 -1.43
CA GLY A 426 -2.43 -6.62 -2.37
C GLY A 426 -3.94 -6.80 -2.44
N THR A 427 -4.70 -6.35 -1.43
CA THR A 427 -6.18 -6.41 -1.42
C THR A 427 -6.82 -5.03 -1.58
N SER A 428 -6.01 -3.97 -1.67
CA SER A 428 -6.50 -2.59 -1.72
C SER A 428 -7.23 -2.27 -3.01
N GLY A 429 -6.77 -2.73 -4.18
CA GLY A 429 -7.45 -2.45 -5.44
C GLY A 429 -7.82 -0.98 -5.68
N ASP A 430 -7.17 -0.06 -4.97
CA ASP A 430 -7.31 1.39 -5.00
C ASP A 430 -5.99 2.00 -4.50
N ARG A 431 -5.42 2.93 -5.27
CA ARG A 431 -4.11 3.51 -5.00
C ARG A 431 -4.11 4.34 -3.73
N ALA A 432 -5.17 5.12 -3.49
CA ALA A 432 -5.24 5.98 -2.31
C ALA A 432 -5.33 5.15 -1.03
N VAL A 433 -6.05 4.03 -1.07
CA VAL A 433 -6.08 3.05 0.03
C VAL A 433 -4.71 2.42 0.22
N ALA A 434 -4.03 1.96 -0.84
CA ALA A 434 -2.68 1.40 -0.76
C ALA A 434 -1.67 2.38 -0.13
N GLU A 435 -1.68 3.65 -0.57
CA GLU A 435 -0.83 4.71 -0.04
C GLU A 435 -1.16 5.04 1.43
N ALA A 436 -2.45 5.07 1.79
CA ALA A 436 -2.90 5.28 3.16
C ALA A 436 -2.45 4.15 4.10
N ILE A 437 -2.52 2.90 3.65
CA ILE A 437 -1.98 1.73 4.37
C ILE A 437 -0.46 1.86 4.54
N ARG A 438 0.26 2.20 3.47
CA ARG A 438 1.72 2.41 3.50
C ARG A 438 2.13 3.51 4.47
N ALA A 439 1.36 4.59 4.56
CA ALA A 439 1.63 5.72 5.45
C ALA A 439 1.68 5.32 6.94
N HIS A 440 0.99 4.26 7.36
CA HIS A 440 1.14 3.75 8.74
C HIS A 440 2.56 3.23 9.00
N ALA A 441 3.16 2.53 8.03
CA ALA A 441 4.53 2.03 8.14
C ALA A 441 5.60 3.13 8.03
N ASP A 442 5.28 4.25 7.39
CA ASP A 442 6.21 5.38 7.32
C ASP A 442 6.51 5.97 8.71
N HIS A 443 5.52 6.04 9.60
CA HIS A 443 5.74 6.49 10.98
C HIS A 443 6.73 5.59 11.72
N LEU A 444 6.63 4.27 11.52
CA LEU A 444 7.59 3.31 12.05
C LEU A 444 8.99 3.60 11.51
N LEU A 445 9.12 3.69 10.18
CA LEU A 445 10.42 3.89 9.52
C LEU A 445 11.05 5.23 9.90
N PHE A 446 10.24 6.27 10.08
CA PHE A 446 10.69 7.56 10.56
C PHE A 446 11.26 7.46 11.98
N ALA A 447 10.51 6.88 12.92
CA ALA A 447 10.98 6.69 14.29
C ALA A 447 12.22 5.78 14.36
N PHE A 448 12.26 4.71 13.56
CA PHE A 448 13.38 3.77 13.51
C PHE A 448 14.63 4.43 12.93
N GLY A 449 14.50 5.23 11.87
CA GLY A 449 15.59 6.03 11.32
C GLY A 449 16.16 7.03 12.33
N ARG A 450 15.30 7.70 13.10
CA ARG A 450 15.72 8.61 14.18
C ARG A 450 16.44 7.87 15.31
N PHE A 451 16.05 6.63 15.62
CA PHE A 451 16.78 5.79 16.56
C PHE A 451 18.14 5.38 16.00
N ALA A 452 18.21 4.99 14.71
CA ALA A 452 19.44 4.60 14.02
C ALA A 452 20.46 5.73 13.84
N THR A 453 20.08 7.00 14.05
CA THR A 453 20.99 8.15 14.02
C THR A 453 21.05 8.93 15.33
N GLY A 454 20.29 8.51 16.35
CA GLY A 454 20.23 9.12 17.68
C GLY A 454 21.08 8.42 18.75
N ALA A 455 20.68 8.55 20.01
CA ALA A 455 21.32 7.87 21.14
C ALA A 455 21.13 6.34 21.04
N GLY A 456 22.20 5.56 21.24
CA GLY A 456 22.17 4.10 21.06
C GLY A 456 22.17 3.63 19.60
N SER A 457 22.37 4.55 18.64
CA SER A 457 22.30 4.32 17.19
C SER A 457 23.11 3.14 16.68
N ALA A 458 24.33 2.91 17.20
CA ALA A 458 25.20 1.84 16.71
C ALA A 458 24.54 0.44 16.76
N LEU A 459 23.65 0.18 17.74
CA LEU A 459 22.91 -1.07 17.85
C LEU A 459 21.76 -1.17 16.83
N ALA A 460 21.17 -0.03 16.46
CA ALA A 460 20.00 0.06 15.60
C ALA A 460 20.33 0.13 14.10
N GLN A 461 21.54 0.60 13.74
CA GLN A 461 21.94 0.80 12.34
C GLN A 461 21.79 -0.46 11.46
N PRO A 462 22.27 -1.66 11.86
CA PRO A 462 22.11 -2.86 11.03
C PRO A 462 20.64 -3.27 10.86
N ALA A 463 19.85 -3.15 11.93
CA ALA A 463 18.43 -3.52 11.90
C ALA A 463 17.59 -2.54 11.04
N PHE A 464 17.90 -1.25 11.09
CA PHE A 464 17.28 -0.24 10.24
C PHE A 464 17.69 -0.41 8.77
N ALA A 465 18.98 -0.67 8.48
CA ALA A 465 19.43 -0.98 7.13
C ALA A 465 18.67 -2.18 6.54
N ALA A 466 18.51 -3.25 7.31
CA ALA A 466 17.73 -4.41 6.91
C ALA A 466 16.25 -4.08 6.66
N ALA A 467 15.65 -3.19 7.46
CA ALA A 467 14.29 -2.68 7.23
C ALA A 467 14.22 -1.92 5.89
N VAL A 468 15.13 -0.97 5.66
CA VAL A 468 15.18 -0.20 4.41
C VAL A 468 15.25 -1.10 3.18
N LEU A 469 16.07 -2.16 3.21
CA LEU A 469 16.13 -3.14 2.11
C LEU A 469 14.74 -3.74 1.82
N ARG A 470 14.04 -4.23 2.85
CA ARG A 470 12.68 -4.81 2.70
C ARG A 470 11.68 -3.81 2.13
N TRP A 471 11.62 -2.61 2.71
CA TRP A 471 10.60 -1.62 2.35
C TRP A 471 10.85 -0.93 1.02
N LYS A 472 12.10 -0.87 0.56
CA LYS A 472 12.45 -0.25 -0.71
C LYS A 472 12.18 -1.15 -1.90
N THR A 473 12.50 -2.43 -1.79
CA THR A 473 12.25 -3.40 -2.87
C THR A 473 10.79 -3.82 -2.92
N LEU A 474 10.08 -3.76 -1.78
CA LEU A 474 8.84 -4.52 -1.52
C LEU A 474 8.96 -6.04 -1.79
N GLY A 475 10.16 -6.50 -2.16
CA GLY A 475 10.56 -7.88 -2.33
C GLY A 475 10.92 -8.42 -0.96
N GLY A 476 10.17 -9.42 -0.51
CA GLY A 476 10.54 -10.18 0.67
C GLY A 476 11.80 -11.02 0.43
N ALA A 477 12.21 -11.77 1.46
CA ALA A 477 13.28 -12.76 1.36
C ALA A 477 13.08 -13.71 0.15
N ASP A 478 11.84 -13.96 -0.24
CA ASP A 478 11.49 -14.76 -1.41
C ASP A 478 12.09 -14.23 -2.72
N ALA A 479 12.05 -12.91 -2.97
CA ALA A 479 12.60 -12.33 -4.21
C ALA A 479 14.12 -12.41 -4.25
N THR A 480 14.79 -12.09 -3.14
CA THR A 480 16.24 -12.19 -3.00
C THR A 480 16.70 -13.66 -3.11
N ALA A 481 15.96 -14.59 -2.49
CA ALA A 481 16.23 -16.03 -2.56
C ALA A 481 16.04 -16.59 -3.98
N LEU A 482 15.00 -16.15 -4.69
CA LEU A 482 14.76 -16.51 -6.10
C LEU A 482 15.91 -16.01 -6.99
N ARG A 483 16.36 -14.76 -6.82
CA ARG A 483 17.50 -14.19 -7.57
C ARG A 483 18.80 -14.91 -7.27
N GLN A 484 19.09 -15.18 -6.00
CA GLN A 484 20.29 -15.93 -5.61
C GLN A 484 20.30 -17.30 -6.28
N LEU A 485 19.17 -18.03 -6.20
CA LEU A 485 19.07 -19.35 -6.79
C LEU A 485 19.18 -19.30 -8.32
N GLU A 486 18.59 -18.29 -8.97
CA GLU A 486 18.70 -18.08 -10.43
C GLU A 486 20.16 -17.99 -10.86
N THR A 487 20.96 -17.15 -10.19
CA THR A 487 22.39 -16.99 -10.46
C THR A 487 23.16 -18.30 -10.24
N GLU A 488 22.80 -19.10 -9.23
CA GLU A 488 23.47 -20.38 -8.92
C GLU A 488 23.22 -21.45 -9.98
N VAL A 489 22.02 -21.49 -10.57
CA VAL A 489 21.60 -22.51 -11.56
C VAL A 489 21.77 -22.07 -13.01
N ALA A 490 21.86 -20.78 -13.30
CA ALA A 490 22.01 -20.26 -14.65
C ALA A 490 23.19 -20.90 -15.40
N GLY A 491 22.96 -21.39 -16.62
CA GLY A 491 23.96 -22.11 -17.41
C GLY A 491 24.27 -23.54 -16.95
N LYS A 492 23.73 -24.01 -15.82
CA LYS A 492 23.80 -25.40 -15.35
C LYS A 492 22.48 -26.13 -15.53
N ASP A 493 21.37 -25.46 -15.22
CA ASP A 493 19.99 -25.94 -15.40
C ASP A 493 19.10 -24.79 -15.90
N GLU A 494 19.03 -24.65 -17.22
CA GLU A 494 18.33 -23.53 -17.86
C GLU A 494 16.79 -23.64 -17.73
N GLU A 495 16.27 -24.85 -17.54
CA GLU A 495 14.85 -25.07 -17.29
C GLU A 495 14.46 -24.45 -15.94
N THR A 496 15.23 -24.76 -14.89
CA THR A 496 15.02 -24.17 -13.55
C THR A 496 15.27 -22.66 -13.56
N ALA A 497 16.34 -22.20 -14.22
CA ALA A 497 16.63 -20.76 -14.36
C ALA A 497 15.47 -19.99 -15.02
N THR A 498 14.88 -20.55 -16.08
CA THR A 498 13.75 -19.93 -16.79
C THR A 498 12.50 -19.84 -15.92
N LEU A 499 12.20 -20.86 -15.11
CA LEU A 499 11.09 -20.82 -14.15
C LEU A 499 11.32 -19.76 -13.06
N LEU A 500 12.55 -19.65 -12.55
CA LEU A 500 12.91 -18.63 -11.55
C LEU A 500 12.75 -17.21 -12.10
N ARG A 501 13.24 -16.95 -13.32
CA ARG A 501 13.08 -15.65 -14.00
C ARG A 501 11.61 -15.31 -14.27
N THR A 502 10.82 -16.30 -14.67
CA THR A 502 9.37 -16.14 -14.88
C THR A 502 8.65 -15.78 -13.58
N ALA A 503 8.96 -16.48 -12.48
CA ALA A 503 8.39 -16.21 -11.17
C ALA A 503 8.77 -14.80 -10.66
N LEU A 504 10.04 -14.41 -10.81
CA LEU A 504 10.52 -13.07 -10.45
C LEU A 504 9.78 -11.96 -11.21
N ARG A 505 9.67 -12.08 -12.54
CA ARG A 505 8.98 -11.09 -13.38
C ARG A 505 7.50 -10.97 -13.04
N LEU A 506 6.78 -12.10 -12.97
CA LEU A 506 5.34 -12.09 -12.66
C LEU A 506 5.06 -11.59 -11.24
N ASN A 507 5.97 -11.81 -10.30
CA ASN A 507 5.87 -11.24 -8.96
C ASN A 507 6.02 -9.70 -8.99
N GLY A 508 7.03 -9.19 -9.71
CA GLY A 508 7.21 -7.74 -9.90
C GLY A 508 6.01 -7.08 -10.60
N GLU A 509 5.51 -7.69 -11.68
CA GLU A 509 4.34 -7.21 -12.41
C GLU A 509 3.10 -7.18 -11.51
N LYS A 510 2.86 -8.26 -10.76
CA LYS A 510 1.77 -8.35 -9.79
C LYS A 510 1.86 -7.24 -8.73
N GLN A 511 3.05 -6.98 -8.18
CA GLN A 511 3.28 -5.92 -7.18
C GLN A 511 2.98 -4.52 -7.74
N GLU A 512 3.43 -4.23 -8.97
CA GLU A 512 3.17 -2.95 -9.63
C GLU A 512 1.70 -2.77 -10.01
N LEU A 513 1.00 -3.83 -10.43
CA LEU A 513 -0.44 -3.75 -10.71
C LEU A 513 -1.24 -3.55 -9.42
N PHE A 514 -0.82 -4.11 -8.28
CA PHE A 514 -1.49 -3.85 -7.00
C PHE A 514 -1.35 -2.40 -6.55
N SER A 515 -0.18 -1.79 -6.73
CA SER A 515 0.05 -0.39 -6.32
C SER A 515 -0.70 0.61 -7.20
N SER A 516 -1.10 0.22 -8.42
CA SER A 516 -1.91 1.04 -9.34
C SER A 516 -3.33 1.31 -8.84
N GLY A 517 -3.87 0.40 -8.02
CA GLY A 517 -5.26 0.46 -7.61
C GLY A 517 -6.30 0.16 -8.70
N ASN A 518 -5.91 -0.46 -9.82
CA ASN A 518 -6.86 -0.92 -10.84
C ASN A 518 -6.81 -2.45 -10.94
N ILE A 519 -7.82 -3.13 -10.39
CA ILE A 519 -8.00 -4.58 -10.57
C ILE A 519 -8.95 -4.81 -11.74
N ASP A 520 -8.41 -4.88 -12.95
CA ASP A 520 -9.14 -5.18 -14.17
C ASP A 520 -8.98 -6.66 -14.58
N ASP A 521 -9.40 -7.01 -15.80
CA ASP A 521 -9.21 -8.36 -16.36
C ASP A 521 -7.73 -8.72 -16.52
N TRP A 522 -6.86 -7.73 -16.72
CA TRP A 522 -5.44 -7.97 -16.85
C TRP A 522 -4.79 -8.31 -15.52
N ALA A 523 -5.05 -7.54 -14.47
CA ALA A 523 -4.56 -7.84 -13.12
C ALA A 523 -4.93 -9.27 -12.70
N ARG A 524 -6.17 -9.69 -13.00
CA ARG A 524 -6.65 -11.06 -12.79
C ARG A 524 -5.90 -12.10 -13.61
N SER A 525 -5.59 -11.80 -14.88
CA SER A 525 -4.78 -12.64 -15.75
C SER A 525 -3.35 -12.82 -15.19
N VAL A 526 -2.70 -11.74 -14.76
CA VAL A 526 -1.35 -11.79 -14.17
C VAL A 526 -1.32 -12.67 -12.92
N TRP A 527 -2.35 -12.60 -12.06
CA TRP A 527 -2.44 -13.50 -10.90
C TRP A 527 -2.55 -14.97 -11.29
N GLY A 528 -3.36 -15.29 -12.30
CA GLY A 528 -3.47 -16.66 -12.80
C GLY A 528 -2.15 -17.18 -13.36
N ARG A 529 -1.42 -16.33 -14.11
CA ARG A 529 -0.08 -16.65 -14.64
C ARG A 529 0.93 -16.84 -13.53
N GLN A 530 0.90 -15.99 -12.50
CA GLN A 530 1.80 -16.04 -11.36
C GLN A 530 1.58 -17.30 -10.51
N ASP A 531 0.33 -17.65 -10.19
CA ASP A 531 0.00 -18.91 -9.49
C ASP A 531 0.44 -20.15 -10.29
N ALA A 532 0.27 -20.14 -11.62
CA ALA A 532 0.76 -21.21 -12.48
C ALA A 532 2.29 -21.30 -12.48
N ALA A 533 2.99 -20.18 -12.54
CA ALA A 533 4.45 -20.11 -12.50
C ALA A 533 5.00 -20.59 -11.16
N ASP A 534 4.42 -20.15 -10.04
CA ASP A 534 4.82 -20.56 -8.70
C ASP A 534 4.65 -22.08 -8.50
N LYS A 535 3.51 -22.64 -8.95
CA LYS A 535 3.27 -24.10 -8.91
C LYS A 535 4.26 -24.87 -9.77
N ALA A 536 4.57 -24.38 -10.97
CA ALA A 536 5.54 -25.00 -11.86
C ALA A 536 6.95 -24.98 -11.26
N LEU A 537 7.36 -23.84 -10.70
CA LEU A 537 8.64 -23.69 -10.02
C LEU A 537 8.72 -24.63 -8.80
N GLN A 538 7.72 -24.60 -7.92
CA GLN A 538 7.70 -25.46 -6.73
C GLN A 538 7.81 -26.94 -7.11
N LYS A 539 7.03 -27.39 -8.10
CA LYS A 539 7.10 -28.76 -8.63
C LYS A 539 8.49 -29.10 -9.15
N ARG A 540 9.17 -28.18 -9.86
CA ARG A 540 10.53 -28.38 -10.36
C ARG A 540 11.53 -28.48 -9.21
N LEU A 541 11.49 -27.57 -8.25
CA LEU A 541 12.36 -27.55 -7.08
C LEU A 541 12.23 -28.85 -6.27
N ASP A 542 11.01 -29.31 -6.02
CA ASP A 542 10.73 -30.58 -5.35
C ASP A 542 11.29 -31.78 -6.11
N ALA A 543 11.17 -31.79 -7.45
CA ALA A 543 11.66 -32.88 -8.29
C ALA A 543 13.20 -33.00 -8.29
N ILE A 544 13.92 -31.87 -8.19
CA ILE A 544 15.39 -31.84 -8.13
C ILE A 544 15.95 -31.81 -6.70
N GLY A 545 15.08 -31.84 -5.68
CA GLY A 545 15.47 -31.81 -4.27
C GLY A 545 16.09 -30.48 -3.82
N MET A 546 15.81 -29.39 -4.53
CA MET A 546 16.31 -28.04 -4.24
C MET A 546 15.27 -27.26 -3.43
N LYS A 547 15.73 -26.37 -2.56
CA LYS A 547 14.86 -25.49 -1.76
C LYS A 547 15.32 -24.05 -1.88
N LEU A 548 14.38 -23.12 -1.74
CA LEU A 548 14.72 -21.70 -1.62
C LEU A 548 15.58 -21.47 -0.36
N PRO A 549 16.65 -20.66 -0.47
CA PRO A 549 17.43 -20.22 0.68
C PRO A 549 16.53 -19.62 1.77
N GLN A 550 16.66 -20.10 3.01
CA GLN A 550 15.91 -19.55 4.15
C GLN A 550 16.48 -18.19 4.59
N ASP A 551 17.81 -18.03 4.50
CA ASP A 551 18.54 -16.80 4.79
C ASP A 551 19.30 -16.39 3.51
N PRO A 552 18.66 -15.63 2.60
CA PRO A 552 19.32 -15.21 1.36
C PRO A 552 20.51 -14.29 1.63
N ILE A 553 21.47 -14.29 0.70
CA ILE A 553 22.68 -13.46 0.79
C ILE A 553 22.32 -11.97 0.91
N ARG A 554 23.05 -11.24 1.77
CA ARG A 554 22.92 -9.78 1.82
C ARG A 554 23.67 -9.19 0.63
N PRO A 555 23.08 -8.27 -0.14
CA PRO A 555 23.75 -7.66 -1.31
C PRO A 555 25.15 -7.10 -1.01
N SER A 556 25.37 -6.55 0.19
CA SER A 556 26.67 -6.02 0.62
C SER A 556 27.78 -7.07 0.76
N GLN A 557 27.44 -8.35 0.95
CA GLN A 557 28.41 -9.45 1.00
C GLN A 557 29.04 -9.76 -0.38
N LEU A 558 28.43 -9.26 -1.47
CA LEU A 558 28.93 -9.43 -2.83
C LEU A 558 29.96 -8.37 -3.22
N LEU A 559 30.12 -7.33 -2.42
CA LEU A 559 31.01 -6.21 -2.74
C LEU A 559 32.48 -6.62 -2.65
N ALA A 560 33.29 -6.13 -3.59
CA ALA A 560 34.74 -6.16 -3.45
C ALA A 560 35.22 -5.07 -2.47
N ALA A 561 36.47 -5.18 -1.99
CA ALA A 561 37.02 -4.27 -0.98
C ALA A 561 37.00 -2.79 -1.40
N GLN A 562 37.10 -2.50 -2.70
CA GLN A 562 37.12 -1.16 -3.27
C GLN A 562 35.73 -0.60 -3.60
N GLU A 563 34.68 -1.38 -3.31
CA GLU A 563 33.30 -1.04 -3.63
C GLU A 563 32.50 -0.67 -2.39
N ALA A 564 31.50 0.18 -2.59
CA ALA A 564 30.52 0.51 -1.58
C ALA A 564 29.14 0.71 -2.19
N VAL A 565 28.11 0.41 -1.41
CA VAL A 565 26.72 0.77 -1.72
C VAL A 565 26.37 2.01 -0.92
N VAL A 566 25.74 2.97 -1.59
CA VAL A 566 25.08 4.12 -0.97
C VAL A 566 23.60 4.00 -1.27
N ASN A 567 22.85 3.43 -0.33
CA ASN A 567 21.41 3.25 -0.44
C ASN A 567 20.69 4.43 0.23
N TYR A 568 20.05 5.26 -0.58
CA TYR A 568 19.28 6.41 -0.10
C TYR A 568 17.86 5.99 0.28
N PHE A 569 17.31 6.55 1.37
CA PHE A 569 15.94 6.25 1.79
C PHE A 569 15.30 7.43 2.51
N ILE A 570 14.11 7.83 2.03
CA ILE A 570 13.31 8.92 2.56
C ILE A 570 12.28 8.34 3.53
N THR A 571 12.37 8.71 4.79
CA THR A 571 11.33 8.43 5.78
C THR A 571 10.40 9.62 5.94
N ARG A 572 9.15 9.34 6.32
CA ARG A 572 8.07 10.32 6.34
C ARG A 572 7.32 10.23 7.66
N GLN A 573 6.99 11.38 8.22
CA GLN A 573 6.05 11.50 9.31
C GLN A 573 4.82 12.23 8.78
N TRP A 574 3.68 11.56 8.77
CA TRP A 574 2.44 12.13 8.25
C TRP A 574 1.75 13.01 9.30
N LYS A 575 1.06 14.05 8.83
CA LYS A 575 0.04 14.72 9.63
C LYS A 575 -1.20 13.82 9.70
N ALA A 576 -2.05 14.11 10.67
CA ALA A 576 -3.30 13.39 10.79
C ALA A 576 -4.28 13.70 9.64
N ASP A 577 -4.21 14.89 9.04
CA ASP A 577 -4.83 15.18 7.75
C ASP A 577 -3.88 14.83 6.59
N ARG A 578 -3.98 13.60 6.08
CA ARG A 578 -3.19 13.11 4.95
C ARG A 578 -3.63 13.68 3.60
N GLN A 579 -4.80 14.33 3.54
CA GLN A 579 -5.35 14.92 2.32
C GLN A 579 -5.10 16.43 2.23
N ALA A 580 -4.49 17.03 3.26
CA ALA A 580 -4.09 18.42 3.25
C ALA A 580 -3.10 18.73 2.11
N LYS A 581 -3.03 20.01 1.71
CA LYS A 581 -2.05 20.52 0.72
C LYS A 581 -0.60 20.18 1.08
N ASP A 582 -0.30 20.12 2.38
CA ASP A 582 1.00 19.70 2.92
C ASP A 582 0.77 18.58 3.94
N PRO A 583 0.69 17.31 3.50
CA PRO A 583 0.25 16.18 4.32
C PRO A 583 1.37 15.60 5.21
N LEU A 584 2.61 16.06 5.03
CA LEU A 584 3.78 15.59 5.77
C LEU A 584 4.12 16.56 6.89
N ALA A 585 4.29 16.04 8.10
CA ALA A 585 4.78 16.79 9.26
C ALA A 585 6.30 16.94 9.21
N ALA A 586 7.00 15.89 8.77
CA ALA A 586 8.45 15.89 8.59
C ALA A 586 8.88 14.83 7.59
N THR A 587 10.03 15.07 6.96
CA THR A 587 10.72 14.10 6.11
C THR A 587 12.20 14.09 6.43
N VAL A 588 12.83 12.92 6.41
CA VAL A 588 14.28 12.78 6.60
C VAL A 588 14.83 11.86 5.54
N LEU A 589 15.88 12.32 4.85
CA LEU A 589 16.66 11.50 3.95
C LEU A 589 17.82 10.87 4.72
N TYR A 590 17.95 9.54 4.60
CA TYR A 590 19.09 8.79 5.08
C TYR A 590 19.93 8.28 3.92
N ALA A 591 21.24 8.15 4.16
CA ALA A 591 22.13 7.33 3.37
C ALA A 591 22.60 6.14 4.21
N ILE A 592 22.38 4.93 3.71
CA ILE A 592 22.86 3.68 4.28
C ILE A 592 24.09 3.27 3.46
N VAL A 593 25.26 3.35 4.07
CA VAL A 593 26.54 2.99 3.45
C VAL A 593 26.91 1.58 3.87
N GLU A 594 27.05 0.69 2.89
CA GLU A 594 27.45 -0.70 3.09
C GLU A 594 28.74 -1.01 2.33
N THR A 595 29.56 -1.88 2.91
CA THR A 595 30.85 -2.33 2.35
C THR A 595 31.00 -3.83 2.59
N ALA A 596 31.94 -4.46 1.89
CA ALA A 596 32.16 -5.91 1.95
C ALA A 596 32.36 -6.51 3.36
N GLN A 597 32.94 -5.75 4.29
CA GLN A 597 33.44 -6.26 5.59
C GLN A 597 32.94 -5.44 6.79
N GLY A 598 32.14 -4.40 6.56
CA GLY A 598 31.68 -3.47 7.59
C GLY A 598 30.19 -3.61 7.87
N GLU A 599 29.80 -3.37 9.13
CA GLU A 599 28.39 -3.18 9.46
C GLU A 599 27.82 -1.95 8.74
N PRO A 600 26.54 -1.98 8.31
CA PRO A 600 25.89 -0.85 7.65
C PRO A 600 25.98 0.42 8.50
N ARG A 601 26.34 1.53 7.86
CA ARG A 601 26.41 2.84 8.52
C ARG A 601 25.29 3.73 8.00
N VAL A 602 24.45 4.21 8.92
CA VAL A 602 23.31 5.09 8.60
C VAL A 602 23.70 6.53 8.89
N VAL A 603 23.56 7.39 7.89
CA VAL A 603 23.85 8.82 7.96
C VAL A 603 22.57 9.61 7.75
N ASP A 604 22.20 10.45 8.71
CA ASP A 604 21.10 11.42 8.59
C ASP A 604 21.57 12.58 7.71
N LEU A 605 20.94 12.76 6.55
CA LEU A 605 21.25 13.85 5.63
C LEU A 605 20.32 15.06 5.85
N GLY A 606 19.26 14.90 6.65
CA GLY A 606 18.28 15.93 6.95
C GLY A 606 17.11 15.97 5.98
N ASP A 607 16.42 17.11 5.95
CA ASP A 607 15.17 17.29 5.19
C ASP A 607 15.44 17.35 3.66
N PRO A 608 14.94 16.39 2.86
CA PRO A 608 15.10 16.40 1.40
C PRO A 608 14.52 17.65 0.73
N GLY A 609 13.46 18.25 1.27
CA GLY A 609 12.87 19.48 0.75
C GLY A 609 13.82 20.68 0.83
N ARG A 610 14.78 20.66 1.75
CA ARG A 610 15.84 21.69 1.88
C ARG A 610 17.08 21.39 1.06
N MET A 611 17.19 20.19 0.47
CA MET A 611 18.31 19.77 -0.38
C MET A 611 18.09 20.18 -1.83
N VAL A 612 16.85 20.07 -2.30
CA VAL A 612 16.46 20.47 -3.65
C VAL A 612 15.68 21.76 -3.55
N ASP A 613 16.42 22.86 -3.42
CA ASP A 613 15.81 24.19 -3.42
C ASP A 613 15.12 24.48 -4.77
N THR A 614 14.34 25.55 -4.81
CA THR A 614 13.69 26.04 -6.04
C THR A 614 14.71 26.20 -7.17
N GLY A 615 15.96 26.53 -6.86
CA GLY A 615 17.05 26.65 -7.82
C GLY A 615 17.39 25.33 -8.52
N VAL A 616 17.63 24.24 -7.79
CA VAL A 616 17.90 22.91 -8.37
C VAL A 616 16.69 22.41 -9.15
N ARG A 617 15.47 22.55 -8.61
CA ARG A 617 14.23 22.20 -9.33
C ARG A 617 14.06 22.99 -10.61
N THR A 618 14.37 24.29 -10.58
CA THR A 618 14.30 25.18 -11.75
C THR A 618 15.37 24.83 -12.79
N GLU A 619 16.57 24.42 -12.37
CA GLU A 619 17.62 23.98 -13.31
C GLU A 619 17.26 22.65 -13.97
N ILE A 620 16.76 21.68 -13.19
CA ILE A 620 16.23 20.43 -13.72
C ILE A 620 15.05 20.74 -14.66
N ALA A 621 14.14 21.64 -14.29
CA ALA A 621 13.05 22.08 -15.16
C ALA A 621 13.53 22.83 -16.41
N ARG A 622 14.62 23.60 -16.32
CA ARG A 622 15.26 24.24 -17.47
C ARG A 622 15.82 23.20 -18.43
N LEU A 623 16.59 22.24 -17.92
CA LEU A 623 17.11 21.10 -18.69
C LEU A 623 15.98 20.33 -19.38
N ARG A 624 14.83 20.17 -18.70
CA ARG A 624 13.60 19.58 -19.28
C ARG A 624 12.96 20.43 -20.39
N ALA A 625 13.03 21.77 -20.28
CA ALA A 625 12.36 22.69 -21.22
C ALA A 625 13.20 23.03 -22.47
N THR A 626 14.52 22.92 -22.40
CA THR A 626 15.39 23.07 -23.57
C THR A 626 15.26 21.86 -24.49
N ARG A 627 14.29 21.90 -25.42
CA ARG A 627 14.34 21.05 -26.63
C ARG A 627 15.59 21.42 -27.41
N ALA A 628 16.63 20.62 -27.31
CA ALA A 628 17.88 20.79 -28.04
C ALA A 628 17.62 20.56 -29.55
N THR A 629 17.11 21.60 -30.22
CA THR A 629 16.91 21.63 -31.68
C THR A 629 17.90 22.56 -32.38
N ALA A 630 18.74 23.25 -31.63
CA ALA A 630 19.98 23.87 -32.12
C ALA A 630 20.93 24.09 -30.93
N PRO A 631 22.26 23.96 -31.12
CA PRO A 631 23.21 24.53 -30.17
C PRO A 631 22.90 26.03 -30.09
N ASN A 632 22.41 26.51 -28.95
CA ASN A 632 22.41 27.94 -28.68
C ASN A 632 23.83 28.28 -28.22
N PRO A 633 24.61 29.06 -28.99
CA PRO A 633 25.97 29.46 -28.59
C PRO A 633 25.98 30.23 -27.26
N ASP A 634 24.85 30.82 -26.88
CA ASP A 634 24.65 31.57 -25.65
C ASP A 634 24.06 30.73 -24.49
N ALA A 635 23.71 29.45 -24.73
CA ALA A 635 23.27 28.57 -23.64
C ALA A 635 24.43 28.33 -22.69
N HIS A 636 24.36 28.94 -21.52
CA HIS A 636 25.32 28.69 -20.46
C HIS A 636 25.24 27.21 -20.05
N ALA A 637 26.41 26.57 -19.98
CA ALA A 637 26.57 25.25 -19.39
C ALA A 637 25.83 25.21 -18.03
N PRO A 638 25.22 24.06 -17.65
CA PRO A 638 24.57 23.96 -16.36
C PRO A 638 25.50 24.49 -15.26
N ASP A 639 24.99 25.28 -14.32
CA ASP A 639 25.81 25.85 -13.25
C ASP A 639 26.29 24.76 -12.27
N VAL A 640 27.36 24.07 -12.67
CA VAL A 640 28.03 23.01 -11.91
C VAL A 640 28.62 23.56 -10.61
N LYS A 641 28.99 24.85 -10.56
CA LYS A 641 29.66 25.47 -9.41
C LYS A 641 28.70 25.97 -8.33
N GLY A 642 27.50 26.42 -8.67
CA GLY A 642 26.51 26.91 -7.70
C GLY A 642 25.58 25.81 -7.18
N ARG A 643 24.69 25.31 -8.03
CA ARG A 643 23.54 24.48 -7.61
C ARG A 643 23.91 23.02 -7.27
N PHE A 644 24.74 22.38 -8.10
CA PHE A 644 25.22 21.02 -7.83
C PHE A 644 26.18 20.94 -6.63
N GLN A 645 26.85 22.04 -6.27
CA GLN A 645 27.71 22.12 -5.08
C GLN A 645 26.90 22.00 -3.78
N ASN A 646 25.72 22.62 -3.70
CA ASN A 646 24.81 22.47 -2.56
C ASN A 646 24.32 21.02 -2.44
N LEU A 647 23.90 20.44 -3.57
CA LEU A 647 23.47 19.06 -3.63
C LEU A 647 24.58 18.09 -3.19
N ARG A 648 25.82 18.28 -3.66
CA ARG A 648 27.00 17.52 -3.18
C ARG A 648 27.26 17.72 -1.69
N ALA A 649 27.22 18.95 -1.20
CA ALA A 649 27.47 19.26 0.21
C ALA A 649 26.50 18.54 1.16
N ARG A 650 25.26 18.27 0.71
CA ARG A 650 24.24 17.59 1.51
C ARG A 650 24.15 16.09 1.24
N LEU A 651 24.27 15.64 -0.01
CA LEU A 651 24.09 14.22 -0.37
C LEU A 651 25.36 13.38 -0.22
N PHE A 652 26.53 13.97 -0.45
CA PHE A 652 27.77 13.21 -0.59
C PHE A 652 28.85 13.59 0.41
N ALA A 653 29.04 14.88 0.71
CA ALA A 653 30.08 15.32 1.65
C ALA A 653 30.00 14.63 3.03
N PRO A 654 28.81 14.37 3.62
CA PRO A 654 28.72 13.61 4.88
C PRO A 654 29.20 12.16 4.77
N LEU A 655 29.27 11.59 3.57
CA LEU A 655 29.63 10.20 3.30
C LEU A 655 31.12 10.03 2.99
N GLU A 656 31.84 11.11 2.64
CA GLU A 656 33.25 11.06 2.26
C GLU A 656 34.16 10.32 3.26
N PRO A 657 34.00 10.47 4.59
CA PRO A 657 34.80 9.71 5.56
C PRO A 657 34.63 8.19 5.47
N LEU A 658 33.47 7.72 4.98
CA LEU A 658 33.15 6.30 4.84
C LEU A 658 33.59 5.71 3.48
N LEU A 659 33.99 6.57 2.53
CA LEU A 659 34.24 6.24 1.12
C LEU A 659 35.67 6.59 0.67
N GLN A 660 36.60 6.77 1.61
CA GLN A 660 37.94 7.28 1.30
C GLN A 660 38.72 6.33 0.38
N ASP A 661 38.68 5.04 0.68
CA ASP A 661 39.38 3.93 0.03
C ASP A 661 38.57 3.26 -1.08
N LYS A 662 37.44 3.85 -1.49
CA LYS A 662 36.54 3.26 -2.50
C LYS A 662 36.77 3.89 -3.87
N THR A 663 36.61 3.08 -4.92
CA THR A 663 36.74 3.50 -6.32
C THR A 663 35.46 3.25 -7.12
N THR A 664 34.57 2.38 -6.65
CA THR A 664 33.26 2.12 -7.27
C THR A 664 32.15 2.36 -6.26
N LEU A 665 31.11 3.09 -6.69
CA LEU A 665 29.95 3.38 -5.88
C LEU A 665 28.69 2.85 -6.56
N TYR A 666 27.99 1.96 -5.89
CA TYR A 666 26.64 1.54 -6.24
C TYR A 666 25.65 2.47 -5.54
N VAL A 667 25.01 3.35 -6.30
CA VAL A 667 24.03 4.30 -5.78
C VAL A 667 22.64 3.72 -5.98
N VAL A 668 21.88 3.60 -4.90
CA VAL A 668 20.46 3.20 -4.95
C VAL A 668 19.62 4.42 -4.57
N PRO A 669 19.07 5.18 -5.54
CA PRO A 669 18.30 6.40 -5.26
C PRO A 669 16.95 6.11 -4.62
N ASP A 670 16.32 7.12 -4.03
CA ASP A 670 14.93 7.06 -3.56
C ASP A 670 14.19 8.37 -3.90
N GLY A 671 12.90 8.27 -4.24
CA GLY A 671 12.07 9.39 -4.71
C GLY A 671 12.76 10.23 -5.80
N PHE A 672 12.75 11.55 -5.64
CA PHE A 672 13.35 12.49 -6.60
C PHE A 672 14.83 12.23 -6.93
N LEU A 673 15.57 11.49 -6.10
CA LEU A 673 16.99 11.21 -6.33
C LEU A 673 17.23 10.37 -7.59
N PHE A 674 16.21 9.67 -8.10
CA PHE A 674 16.27 8.99 -9.41
C PHE A 674 16.54 9.98 -10.56
N ALA A 675 16.19 11.26 -10.40
CA ALA A 675 16.44 12.32 -11.36
C ALA A 675 17.74 13.10 -11.11
N VAL A 676 18.55 12.73 -10.12
CA VAL A 676 19.81 13.42 -9.80
C VAL A 676 20.95 12.87 -10.68
N PRO A 677 21.62 13.72 -11.48
CA PRO A 677 22.80 13.30 -12.23
C PRO A 677 24.02 13.23 -11.32
N PHE A 678 24.19 12.13 -10.59
CA PHE A 678 25.31 11.94 -9.63
C PHE A 678 26.69 12.16 -10.26
N ALA A 679 26.83 11.89 -11.56
CA ALA A 679 28.05 12.14 -12.34
C ALA A 679 28.42 13.63 -12.40
N LEU A 680 27.44 14.54 -12.39
CA LEU A 680 27.66 16.01 -12.38
C LEU A 680 27.97 16.60 -11.00
N LEU A 681 27.90 15.81 -9.93
CA LEU A 681 28.23 16.34 -8.60
C LEU A 681 29.71 16.72 -8.54
N PRO A 682 30.08 17.88 -7.98
CA PRO A 682 31.48 18.27 -7.85
C PRO A 682 32.28 17.34 -6.94
N GLY A 683 33.50 16.99 -7.34
CA GLY A 683 34.47 16.28 -6.52
C GLY A 683 35.21 17.21 -5.55
N SER A 684 35.81 16.65 -4.49
CA SER A 684 36.54 17.42 -3.47
C SER A 684 37.82 18.12 -3.97
N GLY A 685 38.39 17.68 -5.09
CA GLY A 685 39.62 18.20 -5.69
C GLY A 685 39.47 19.17 -6.86
N GLY A 686 38.27 19.68 -7.15
CA GLY A 686 38.04 20.63 -8.26
C GLY A 686 37.64 20.01 -9.60
N GLY A 687 37.30 18.72 -9.63
CA GLY A 687 36.70 18.00 -10.77
C GLY A 687 35.27 17.54 -10.48
N LEU A 688 34.80 16.48 -11.16
CA LEU A 688 33.51 15.83 -10.90
C LEU A 688 33.66 14.61 -9.98
N LEU A 689 32.55 14.16 -9.40
CA LEU A 689 32.51 12.97 -8.55
C LEU A 689 32.91 11.72 -9.34
N GLU A 690 32.51 11.65 -10.61
CA GLU A 690 32.90 10.58 -11.53
C GLU A 690 34.39 10.58 -11.88
N ASP A 691 35.13 11.65 -11.56
CA ASP A 691 36.59 11.64 -11.73
C ASP A 691 37.25 10.69 -10.73
N LYS A 692 36.70 10.60 -9.51
CA LYS A 692 37.16 9.66 -8.47
C LYS A 692 36.48 8.29 -8.60
N PHE A 693 35.16 8.26 -8.74
CA PHE A 693 34.40 7.01 -8.64
C PHE A 693 33.83 6.54 -9.98
N THR A 694 33.82 5.22 -10.21
CA THR A 694 32.87 4.62 -11.17
C THR A 694 31.50 4.55 -10.48
N ILE A 695 30.54 5.34 -10.95
CA ILE A 695 29.20 5.45 -10.35
C ILE A 695 28.23 4.54 -11.12
N ARG A 696 27.60 3.60 -10.41
CA ARG A 696 26.64 2.63 -10.93
C ARG A 696 25.30 2.85 -10.26
N MET A 697 24.23 3.04 -11.04
CA MET A 697 22.91 3.32 -10.50
C MET A 697 22.09 2.03 -10.47
N LEU A 698 21.64 1.62 -9.30
CA LEU A 698 20.81 0.43 -9.14
C LEU A 698 19.35 0.85 -8.94
N THR A 699 18.44 0.13 -9.59
CA THR A 699 16.99 0.28 -9.32
C THR A 699 16.62 -0.31 -7.97
N SER A 700 17.36 -1.34 -7.53
CA SER A 700 17.24 -1.91 -6.20
C SER A 700 18.57 -2.52 -5.70
N PRO A 701 18.77 -2.65 -4.38
CA PRO A 701 19.99 -3.26 -3.84
C PRO A 701 20.19 -4.71 -4.30
N ASP A 702 19.10 -5.46 -4.52
CA ASP A 702 19.11 -6.85 -4.96
C ASP A 702 19.64 -7.02 -6.40
N ALA A 703 19.73 -5.94 -7.17
CA ALA A 703 20.39 -5.95 -8.48
C ALA A 703 21.85 -6.42 -8.37
N LEU A 704 22.53 -6.19 -7.24
CA LEU A 704 23.91 -6.65 -7.00
C LEU A 704 24.12 -8.15 -7.21
N ILE A 705 23.07 -8.95 -6.98
CA ILE A 705 23.09 -10.41 -7.16
C ILE A 705 23.24 -10.78 -8.64
N ALA A 706 22.75 -9.94 -9.55
CA ALA A 706 22.72 -10.20 -11.00
C ALA A 706 23.80 -9.43 -11.80
N ILE A 707 24.27 -8.27 -11.32
CA ILE A 707 25.10 -7.35 -12.13
C ILE A 707 26.59 -7.72 -12.24
N HIS A 708 27.14 -8.53 -11.33
CA HIS A 708 28.54 -8.96 -11.40
C HIS A 708 28.79 -9.99 -12.52
N ALA A 709 27.72 -10.60 -13.03
CA ALA A 709 27.82 -11.47 -14.19
C ALA A 709 27.86 -10.63 -15.49
N ARG A 710 28.78 -10.98 -16.39
CA ARG A 710 28.87 -10.43 -17.76
C ARG A 710 28.93 -8.89 -17.77
N GLU A 711 30.00 -8.35 -17.19
CA GLU A 711 30.22 -6.90 -17.10
C GLU A 711 30.78 -6.27 -18.38
N THR A 712 31.22 -7.09 -19.34
CA THR A 712 31.76 -6.67 -20.62
C THR A 712 30.89 -7.13 -21.78
N LEU A 713 31.08 -6.51 -22.94
CA LEU A 713 30.38 -6.84 -24.18
C LEU A 713 30.68 -8.29 -24.60
N ASP A 714 29.63 -9.12 -24.74
CA ASP A 714 29.77 -10.43 -25.41
C ASP A 714 30.04 -10.20 -26.90
N GLN A 715 31.24 -10.56 -27.35
CA GLN A 715 31.68 -10.31 -28.73
C GLN A 715 30.86 -11.06 -29.78
N ARG A 716 30.14 -12.13 -29.40
CA ARG A 716 29.25 -12.88 -30.31
C ARG A 716 27.77 -12.70 -29.97
N GLY A 717 27.44 -11.85 -29.00
CA GLY A 717 26.07 -11.56 -28.62
C GLY A 717 25.30 -10.95 -29.79
N ALA A 718 24.12 -11.50 -30.10
CA ALA A 718 23.27 -10.94 -31.14
C ALA A 718 22.80 -9.53 -30.74
N MET A 719 22.85 -8.60 -31.69
CA MET A 719 22.43 -7.21 -31.48
C MET A 719 21.17 -6.90 -32.29
N LEU A 720 20.21 -6.26 -31.64
CA LEU A 720 19.05 -5.65 -32.27
C LEU A 720 19.23 -4.14 -32.29
N LEU A 721 19.15 -3.53 -33.47
CA LEU A 721 19.27 -2.09 -33.66
C LEU A 721 18.02 -1.56 -34.35
N ALA A 722 17.32 -0.61 -33.73
CA ALA A 722 16.15 0.04 -34.31
C ALA A 722 16.33 1.56 -34.35
N GLY A 723 16.03 2.18 -35.49
CA GLY A 723 16.22 3.61 -35.72
C GLY A 723 15.84 4.00 -37.15
N GLY A 724 15.82 5.30 -37.46
CA GLY A 724 15.31 5.78 -38.76
C GLY A 724 13.83 5.42 -38.97
N ILE A 725 13.02 5.57 -37.91
CA ILE A 725 11.60 5.17 -37.87
C ILE A 725 10.74 6.13 -38.70
N GLU A 726 9.80 5.57 -39.44
CA GLU A 726 8.71 6.32 -40.07
C GLU A 726 7.48 6.28 -39.15
N TYR A 727 7.24 7.38 -38.42
CA TYR A 727 6.19 7.44 -37.41
C TYR A 727 4.77 7.51 -38.00
N GLY A 728 4.57 8.18 -39.14
CA GLY A 728 3.25 8.33 -39.78
C GLY A 728 2.79 9.79 -39.85
N GLU A 729 1.61 10.02 -40.41
CA GLU A 729 1.00 11.36 -40.58
C GLU A 729 -0.47 11.34 -40.12
N PRO A 730 -0.87 12.19 -39.15
CA PRO A 730 -0.02 13.09 -38.38
C PRO A 730 0.88 12.28 -37.42
N GLY A 731 2.15 12.65 -37.24
CA GLY A 731 3.05 11.93 -36.33
C GLY A 731 4.20 12.80 -35.82
N PRO A 732 5.01 12.32 -34.86
CA PRO A 732 6.19 13.04 -34.38
C PRO A 732 7.19 13.39 -35.49
N MET A 733 7.94 14.48 -35.31
CA MET A 733 8.94 14.92 -36.28
C MET A 733 10.00 13.81 -36.52
N PRO A 734 10.44 13.58 -37.78
CA PRO A 734 11.50 12.62 -38.07
C PRO A 734 12.82 12.94 -37.34
N LEU A 735 13.55 11.90 -36.92
CA LEU A 735 14.87 11.98 -36.30
C LEU A 735 15.93 11.37 -37.24
N PRO A 736 16.47 12.13 -38.21
CA PRO A 736 17.33 11.57 -39.24
C PRO A 736 18.66 11.02 -38.70
N ALA A 737 19.20 11.54 -37.60
CA ALA A 737 20.48 11.06 -37.07
C ALA A 737 20.38 9.63 -36.52
N THR A 738 19.19 9.20 -36.07
CA THR A 738 18.95 7.84 -35.55
C THR A 738 19.25 6.74 -36.56
N ARG A 739 19.11 7.01 -37.87
CA ARG A 739 19.50 6.06 -38.92
C ARG A 739 21.01 5.93 -39.02
N THR A 740 21.71 7.06 -39.02
CA THR A 740 23.17 7.12 -39.06
C THR A 740 23.78 6.44 -37.82
N GLU A 741 23.19 6.67 -36.65
CA GLU A 741 23.54 6.06 -35.37
C GLU A 741 23.56 4.53 -35.44
N ILE A 742 22.44 3.91 -35.82
CA ILE A 742 22.34 2.45 -35.89
C ILE A 742 23.22 1.85 -36.98
N GLU A 743 23.44 2.55 -38.10
CA GLU A 743 24.32 2.08 -39.18
C GLU A 743 25.79 2.05 -38.72
N ALA A 744 26.22 3.06 -37.95
CA ALA A 744 27.55 3.11 -37.35
C ALA A 744 27.76 1.99 -36.31
N ILE A 745 26.78 1.78 -35.42
CA ILE A 745 26.82 0.70 -34.41
C ILE A 745 26.82 -0.67 -35.08
N ALA A 746 26.00 -0.87 -36.14
CA ALA A 746 25.96 -2.11 -36.90
C ALA A 746 27.31 -2.45 -37.53
N LYS A 747 28.01 -1.44 -38.09
CA LYS A 747 29.34 -1.61 -38.67
C LYS A 747 30.35 -2.06 -37.61
N LEU A 748 30.34 -1.41 -36.44
CA LEU A 748 31.16 -1.77 -35.28
C LEU A 748 30.92 -3.23 -34.87
N ALA A 749 29.66 -3.62 -34.68
CA ALA A 749 29.26 -4.96 -34.28
C ALA A 749 29.65 -6.04 -35.31
N ARG A 750 29.36 -5.82 -36.60
CA ARG A 750 29.68 -6.77 -37.68
C ARG A 750 31.18 -6.99 -37.85
N THR A 751 31.99 -5.94 -37.64
CA THR A 751 33.46 -6.05 -37.68
C THR A 751 34.00 -7.04 -36.64
N ARG A 752 33.25 -7.26 -35.55
CA ARG A 752 33.58 -8.20 -34.48
C ARG A 752 32.95 -9.58 -34.64
N GLY A 753 32.14 -9.78 -35.70
CA GLY A 753 31.45 -11.04 -35.97
C GLY A 753 30.15 -11.23 -35.17
N ALA A 754 29.61 -10.17 -34.54
CA ALA A 754 28.32 -10.24 -33.88
C ALA A 754 27.17 -10.29 -34.91
N PRO A 755 26.16 -11.17 -34.73
CA PRO A 755 24.93 -11.12 -35.51
C PRO A 755 24.21 -9.78 -35.27
N VAL A 756 23.75 -9.11 -36.33
CA VAL A 756 23.04 -7.82 -36.21
C VAL A 756 21.73 -7.87 -36.99
N GLU A 757 20.62 -7.69 -36.28
CA GLU A 757 19.29 -7.45 -36.83
C GLU A 757 18.99 -5.95 -36.78
N MET A 758 18.60 -5.36 -37.92
CA MET A 758 18.29 -3.93 -38.02
C MET A 758 16.83 -3.73 -38.41
N LEU A 759 16.10 -2.92 -37.64
CA LEU A 759 14.72 -2.51 -37.93
C LEU A 759 14.67 -1.02 -38.26
N THR A 760 14.05 -0.65 -39.38
CA THR A 760 13.98 0.76 -39.86
C THR A 760 12.65 1.05 -40.55
N GLY A 761 12.35 2.34 -40.77
CA GLY A 761 11.16 2.79 -41.48
C GLY A 761 9.87 2.33 -40.79
N ARG A 762 8.93 1.79 -41.57
CA ARG A 762 7.66 1.26 -41.06
C ARG A 762 7.75 -0.14 -40.43
N GLY A 763 8.93 -0.78 -40.52
CA GLY A 763 9.15 -2.10 -39.95
C GLY A 763 9.31 -2.10 -38.42
N VAL A 764 9.44 -0.92 -37.80
CA VAL A 764 9.61 -0.78 -36.35
C VAL A 764 8.25 -0.70 -35.66
N SER A 765 7.49 -1.80 -35.69
CA SER A 765 6.23 -1.98 -34.95
C SER A 765 6.46 -2.74 -33.65
N GLU A 766 5.52 -2.66 -32.71
CA GLU A 766 5.64 -3.33 -31.42
C GLU A 766 5.83 -4.85 -31.56
N GLY A 767 4.95 -5.53 -32.31
CA GLY A 767 5.04 -6.99 -32.49
C GLY A 767 6.36 -7.43 -33.16
N THR A 768 6.87 -6.65 -34.11
CA THR A 768 8.17 -6.95 -34.76
C THR A 768 9.32 -6.76 -33.78
N LEU A 769 9.29 -5.67 -33.01
CA LEU A 769 10.28 -5.37 -31.99
C LEU A 769 10.30 -6.45 -30.90
N ARG A 770 9.12 -6.87 -30.41
CA ARG A 770 8.95 -7.94 -29.42
C ARG A 770 9.52 -9.27 -29.88
N ALA A 771 9.29 -9.64 -31.14
CA ALA A 771 9.82 -10.89 -31.71
C ALA A 771 11.34 -10.87 -31.90
N ALA A 772 11.92 -9.70 -32.22
CA ALA A 772 13.35 -9.55 -32.44
C ALA A 772 14.13 -9.46 -31.12
N ILE A 773 13.60 -8.73 -30.12
CA ILE A 773 14.33 -8.41 -28.89
C ILE A 773 14.62 -9.65 -28.05
N GLY A 774 13.73 -10.64 -28.04
CA GLY A 774 13.93 -11.90 -27.31
C GLY A 774 15.08 -12.77 -27.83
N LYS A 775 15.64 -12.46 -29.01
CA LYS A 775 16.81 -13.14 -29.59
C LYS A 775 18.12 -12.40 -29.34
N ALA A 776 18.03 -11.15 -28.89
CA ALA A 776 19.18 -10.28 -28.72
C ALA A 776 19.83 -10.47 -27.35
N ARG A 777 21.13 -10.18 -27.27
CA ARG A 777 21.85 -9.90 -26.02
C ARG A 777 21.91 -8.41 -25.75
N ILE A 778 21.88 -7.61 -26.82
CA ILE A 778 21.94 -6.16 -26.75
C ILE A 778 20.89 -5.60 -27.68
N ALA A 779 20.07 -4.69 -27.16
CA ALA A 779 19.10 -3.94 -27.94
C ALA A 779 19.44 -2.45 -27.87
N HIS A 780 19.40 -1.77 -29.00
CA HIS A 780 19.56 -0.32 -29.10
C HIS A 780 18.39 0.25 -29.89
N LEU A 781 17.59 1.10 -29.25
CA LEU A 781 16.40 1.71 -29.83
C LEU A 781 16.60 3.23 -29.84
N ALA A 782 16.73 3.79 -31.05
CA ALA A 782 16.89 5.21 -31.30
C ALA A 782 15.58 5.80 -31.84
N THR A 783 14.89 6.56 -31.00
CA THR A 783 13.51 7.03 -31.26
C THR A 783 13.13 8.18 -30.32
N HIS A 784 11.92 8.73 -30.46
CA HIS A 784 11.33 9.59 -29.44
C HIS A 784 10.94 8.79 -28.20
N GLY A 785 11.18 9.39 -27.03
CA GLY A 785 10.67 8.93 -25.74
C GLY A 785 9.80 10.01 -25.13
N PHE A 786 8.92 9.62 -24.21
CA PHE A 786 8.02 10.55 -23.55
C PHE A 786 7.78 10.19 -22.09
N TYR A 787 7.51 11.21 -21.30
CA TYR A 787 6.96 11.12 -19.95
C TYR A 787 5.93 12.25 -19.76
N HIS A 788 4.70 11.93 -19.37
CA HIS A 788 3.64 12.92 -19.16
C HIS A 788 3.44 13.23 -17.67
N ASP A 789 3.69 14.48 -17.25
CA ASP A 789 3.56 14.94 -15.85
C ASP A 789 2.09 15.08 -15.34
N SER A 790 1.11 14.37 -15.92
CA SER A 790 -0.32 14.66 -15.73
C SER A 790 -1.08 13.59 -14.95
N THR A 791 -1.60 13.96 -13.78
CA THR A 791 -2.61 13.22 -13.00
C THR A 791 -4.04 13.42 -13.52
N ALA A 792 -4.26 14.31 -14.50
CA ALA A 792 -5.60 14.78 -14.86
C ALA A 792 -6.44 13.78 -15.70
N SER A 793 -5.81 12.75 -16.28
CA SER A 793 -6.48 11.76 -17.14
C SER A 793 -6.96 10.51 -16.40
N GLY A 794 -6.57 10.32 -15.13
CA GLY A 794 -6.84 9.08 -14.38
C GLY A 794 -6.09 7.84 -14.90
N LEU A 795 -5.16 8.02 -15.86
CA LEU A 795 -4.30 6.95 -16.39
C LEU A 795 -3.20 6.59 -15.38
N ASP A 796 -2.95 5.28 -15.20
CA ASP A 796 -1.83 4.78 -14.38
C ASP A 796 -0.47 5.29 -14.91
N THR A 797 0.49 5.47 -14.01
CA THR A 797 1.79 6.10 -14.28
C THR A 797 2.64 5.33 -15.29
N LEU A 798 2.46 4.00 -15.38
CA LEU A 798 3.15 3.18 -16.37
C LEU A 798 2.65 3.44 -17.81
N TRP A 799 1.43 3.95 -17.99
CA TRP A 799 0.92 4.43 -19.29
C TRP A 799 1.41 5.82 -19.66
N GLN A 800 2.04 6.55 -18.73
CA GLN A 800 2.50 7.91 -18.95
C GLN A 800 3.93 7.98 -19.50
N SER A 801 4.64 6.85 -19.50
CA SER A 801 6.03 6.72 -19.96
C SER A 801 6.18 5.66 -21.04
N GLY A 802 6.98 5.93 -22.06
CA GLY A 802 7.17 5.01 -23.18
C GLY A 802 8.08 5.55 -24.27
N ILE A 803 8.15 4.80 -25.36
CA ILE A 803 8.85 5.18 -26.59
C ILE A 803 7.89 5.18 -27.78
N VAL A 804 8.25 5.91 -28.82
CA VAL A 804 7.47 6.03 -30.05
C VAL A 804 7.97 5.01 -31.08
N LEU A 805 7.06 4.35 -31.75
CA LEU A 805 7.30 3.36 -32.81
C LEU A 805 6.61 3.79 -34.11
N SER A 806 6.70 2.96 -35.14
CA SER A 806 5.99 3.22 -36.40
C SER A 806 4.47 3.17 -36.19
N GLY A 807 3.75 4.14 -36.77
CA GLY A 807 2.29 4.26 -36.69
C GLY A 807 1.79 5.27 -35.65
N ALA A 808 2.69 5.91 -34.89
CA ALA A 808 2.35 6.91 -33.88
C ALA A 808 1.69 8.15 -34.49
N GLY A 809 0.38 8.32 -34.25
CA GLY A 809 -0.31 9.46 -34.85
C GLY A 809 -1.81 9.64 -34.61
N ASP A 810 -2.53 8.60 -34.20
CA ASP A 810 -4.00 8.61 -34.16
C ASP A 810 -4.60 9.24 -32.89
N GLY A 811 -3.77 9.74 -31.95
CA GLY A 811 -4.25 10.41 -30.73
C GLY A 811 -5.17 9.54 -29.89
N ARG A 812 -5.14 8.22 -30.10
CA ARG A 812 -6.03 7.30 -29.43
C ARG A 812 -5.64 7.11 -27.97
N PHE A 813 -6.62 6.64 -27.19
CA PHE A 813 -6.36 6.27 -25.81
C PHE A 813 -5.41 5.06 -25.78
N PRO A 814 -4.42 5.00 -24.86
CA PRO A 814 -3.53 3.85 -24.75
C PRO A 814 -4.33 2.56 -24.58
N LEU A 815 -4.05 1.56 -25.42
CA LEU A 815 -4.70 0.26 -25.41
C LEU A 815 -3.65 -0.81 -25.69
N ARG A 816 -3.73 -1.93 -24.96
CA ARG A 816 -2.80 -3.05 -25.17
C ARG A 816 -3.20 -3.90 -26.37
N ASP A 817 -3.12 -3.32 -27.56
CA ASP A 817 -3.47 -3.97 -28.83
C ASP A 817 -2.31 -4.01 -29.82
N GLU A 818 -1.10 -3.60 -29.41
CA GLU A 818 0.14 -3.56 -30.20
C GLU A 818 0.08 -2.69 -31.48
N ASN A 819 -0.96 -1.88 -31.64
CA ASN A 819 -1.25 -1.21 -32.91
C ASN A 819 -1.15 0.32 -32.85
N ASP A 820 -0.70 0.92 -31.74
CA ASP A 820 -0.80 2.37 -31.48
C ASP A 820 0.42 3.15 -31.90
N GLY A 821 1.48 2.41 -32.27
CA GLY A 821 2.75 3.00 -32.60
C GLY A 821 3.43 3.61 -31.37
N TYR A 822 3.02 3.23 -30.17
CA TYR A 822 3.71 3.53 -28.92
C TYR A 822 4.10 2.22 -28.25
N LEU A 823 5.11 2.26 -27.39
CA LEU A 823 5.42 1.14 -26.51
C LEU A 823 5.52 1.70 -25.10
N TYR A 824 4.51 1.41 -24.30
CA TYR A 824 4.39 1.95 -22.95
C TYR A 824 5.16 1.09 -21.94
N ALA A 825 5.58 1.71 -20.82
CA ALA A 825 6.21 0.97 -19.72
C ALA A 825 5.28 -0.13 -19.17
N PHE A 826 3.97 0.10 -19.20
CA PHE A 826 2.97 -0.89 -18.79
C PHE A 826 3.04 -2.17 -19.63
N GLU A 827 3.22 -2.05 -20.95
CA GLU A 827 3.28 -3.18 -21.87
C GLU A 827 4.64 -3.86 -21.81
N LEU A 828 5.70 -3.05 -21.75
CA LEU A 828 7.07 -3.51 -21.70
C LEU A 828 7.37 -4.34 -20.45
N MET A 829 6.69 -4.05 -19.33
CA MET A 829 6.77 -4.84 -18.08
C MET A 829 6.37 -6.31 -18.28
N ASP A 830 5.50 -6.63 -19.25
CA ASP A 830 5.08 -8.01 -19.56
C ASP A 830 6.09 -8.75 -20.47
N TRP A 831 7.06 -8.06 -21.06
CA TRP A 831 8.02 -8.66 -21.97
C TRP A 831 9.06 -9.51 -21.20
N ASP A 832 9.61 -10.52 -21.86
CA ASP A 832 10.78 -11.25 -21.35
C ASP A 832 12.05 -10.65 -21.94
N LEU A 833 12.71 -9.81 -21.14
CA LEU A 833 13.98 -9.18 -21.46
C LEU A 833 15.15 -9.81 -20.71
N SER A 834 14.93 -10.96 -20.06
CA SER A 834 15.95 -11.59 -19.22
C SER A 834 17.19 -12.09 -19.98
N GLY A 835 17.07 -12.23 -21.29
CA GLY A 835 18.19 -12.50 -22.19
C GLY A 835 19.11 -11.31 -22.45
N LEU A 836 18.64 -10.07 -22.20
CA LEU A 836 19.37 -8.84 -22.50
C LEU A 836 20.39 -8.51 -21.40
N ASP A 837 21.64 -8.33 -21.82
CA ASP A 837 22.71 -7.78 -20.99
C ASP A 837 22.67 -6.25 -20.95
N LEU A 838 22.17 -5.62 -22.03
CA LEU A 838 22.04 -4.18 -22.18
C LEU A 838 20.88 -3.80 -23.12
N LEU A 839 19.99 -2.91 -22.65
CA LEU A 839 19.10 -2.12 -23.49
C LEU A 839 19.56 -0.66 -23.50
N VAL A 840 19.76 -0.08 -24.69
CA VAL A 840 20.01 1.36 -24.86
C VAL A 840 18.77 2.00 -25.44
N LEU A 841 18.14 2.92 -24.70
CA LEU A 841 17.09 3.78 -25.21
C LEU A 841 17.69 5.14 -25.53
N SER A 842 18.06 5.33 -26.79
CA SER A 842 18.51 6.60 -27.35
C SER A 842 17.28 7.45 -27.65
N ALA A 843 16.60 7.86 -26.57
CA ALA A 843 15.29 8.49 -26.57
C ALA A 843 15.11 9.40 -25.36
N CYS A 844 14.33 10.47 -25.52
CA CYS A 844 14.12 11.50 -24.50
C CYS A 844 13.37 10.97 -23.26
N GLU A 845 13.76 11.41 -22.07
CA GLU A 845 12.99 11.26 -20.81
C GLU A 845 12.70 9.82 -20.37
N THR A 846 13.48 8.84 -20.85
CA THR A 846 13.25 7.42 -20.57
C THR A 846 13.65 6.98 -19.17
N GLY A 847 14.44 7.78 -18.46
CA GLY A 847 14.82 7.57 -17.06
C GLY A 847 13.83 8.15 -16.05
N ARG A 848 12.70 8.72 -16.50
CA ARG A 848 11.69 9.35 -15.63
C ARG A 848 10.63 8.34 -15.16
N GLY A 849 9.96 8.70 -14.07
CA GLY A 849 8.86 7.94 -13.47
C GLY A 849 8.12 8.77 -12.41
N ASP A 850 6.93 8.32 -12.03
CA ASP A 850 6.17 8.90 -10.91
C ASP A 850 6.76 8.41 -9.58
N GLU A 851 6.78 9.29 -8.58
CA GLU A 851 7.20 8.92 -7.23
C GLU A 851 6.02 8.26 -6.51
N SER A 852 5.97 6.93 -6.54
CA SER A 852 5.06 6.15 -5.71
C SER A 852 5.66 5.94 -4.33
N PHE A 853 4.90 6.28 -3.29
CA PHE A 853 5.30 6.01 -1.91
C PHE A 853 5.24 4.51 -1.56
N VAL A 854 4.58 3.70 -2.39
CA VAL A 854 4.50 2.25 -2.24
C VAL A 854 5.79 1.61 -2.77
N SER A 855 6.13 1.77 -4.05
CA SER A 855 7.22 1.03 -4.73
C SER A 855 8.41 1.86 -5.23
N GLY A 856 8.50 3.15 -4.91
CA GLY A 856 9.60 4.02 -5.33
C GLY A 856 9.32 4.72 -6.67
N LEU A 857 10.19 4.54 -7.68
CA LEU A 857 9.98 5.13 -9.00
C LEU A 857 9.09 4.22 -9.86
N ARG A 858 8.01 4.73 -10.45
CA ARG A 858 7.15 3.99 -11.40
C ARG A 858 7.28 4.57 -12.80
N GLY A 859 7.91 3.83 -13.70
CA GLY A 859 8.14 4.23 -15.10
C GLY A 859 8.98 3.19 -15.85
N LEU A 860 9.55 3.58 -16.99
CA LEU A 860 10.39 2.72 -17.82
C LEU A 860 11.54 2.01 -17.06
N PRO A 861 12.30 2.66 -16.14
CA PRO A 861 13.37 1.97 -15.40
C PRO A 861 12.87 0.75 -14.62
N THR A 862 11.70 0.87 -13.99
CA THR A 862 11.08 -0.18 -13.18
C THR A 862 10.46 -1.26 -14.06
N ALA A 863 9.76 -0.88 -15.12
CA ALA A 863 9.21 -1.83 -16.09
C ALA A 863 10.31 -2.69 -16.73
N LEU A 864 11.44 -2.08 -17.09
CA LEU A 864 12.60 -2.78 -17.65
C LEU A 864 13.24 -3.76 -16.66
N GLY A 865 13.38 -3.35 -15.39
CA GLY A 865 13.86 -4.23 -14.33
C GLY A 865 12.93 -5.42 -14.10
N ILE A 866 11.62 -5.22 -14.10
CA ILE A 866 10.62 -6.29 -13.97
C ILE A 866 10.68 -7.23 -15.17
N ALA A 867 10.76 -6.69 -16.39
CA ALA A 867 10.91 -7.46 -17.62
C ALA A 867 12.21 -8.30 -17.66
N GLY A 868 13.18 -7.99 -16.80
CA GLY A 868 14.41 -8.75 -16.59
C GLY A 868 15.63 -8.20 -17.32
N ALA A 869 15.56 -7.01 -17.90
CA ALA A 869 16.72 -6.39 -18.53
C ALA A 869 17.79 -6.11 -17.46
N ARG A 870 18.99 -6.69 -17.60
CA ARG A 870 20.08 -6.53 -16.60
C ARG A 870 20.53 -5.08 -16.47
N ARG A 871 20.58 -4.36 -17.59
CA ARG A 871 21.03 -2.97 -17.68
C ARG A 871 20.21 -2.21 -18.71
N ALA A 872 19.87 -0.97 -18.37
CA ALA A 872 19.19 -0.02 -19.24
C ALA A 872 19.94 1.31 -19.24
N LEU A 873 20.42 1.74 -20.40
CA LEU A 873 20.97 3.09 -20.61
C LEU A 873 19.83 4.02 -21.04
N LEU A 874 19.43 4.91 -20.15
CA LEU A 874 18.24 5.76 -20.26
C LEU A 874 18.61 7.24 -20.13
N THR A 875 17.72 8.16 -20.50
CA THR A 875 17.96 9.61 -20.39
C THR A 875 17.04 10.29 -19.38
N LEU A 876 17.57 11.18 -18.55
CA LEU A 876 16.81 11.90 -17.52
C LEU A 876 15.96 13.08 -18.04
N TRP A 877 16.33 13.64 -19.20
CA TRP A 877 15.68 14.80 -19.83
C TRP A 877 15.84 14.75 -21.36
N PRO A 878 15.17 15.64 -22.14
CA PRO A 878 15.29 15.66 -23.59
C PRO A 878 16.72 15.93 -24.08
N VAL A 879 17.18 15.20 -25.09
CA VAL A 879 18.55 15.26 -25.63
C VAL A 879 18.55 15.63 -27.13
N ALA A 880 19.67 16.15 -27.63
CA ALA A 880 19.84 16.57 -29.03
C ALA A 880 20.04 15.36 -29.96
N ASP A 881 19.41 15.34 -31.14
CA ASP A 881 19.48 14.20 -32.09
C ASP A 881 20.94 13.85 -32.48
N GLU A 882 21.69 14.79 -33.05
CA GLU A 882 23.06 14.54 -33.55
C GLU A 882 24.07 14.28 -32.42
N GLY A 883 24.02 15.07 -31.34
CA GLY A 883 24.93 14.92 -30.20
C GLY A 883 24.76 13.57 -29.51
N THR A 884 23.51 13.10 -29.38
CA THR A 884 23.16 11.79 -28.83
C THR A 884 23.69 10.66 -29.72
N ALA A 885 23.46 10.73 -31.03
CA ALA A 885 23.96 9.72 -31.97
C ALA A 885 25.48 9.55 -31.89
N ASN A 886 26.23 10.65 -31.83
CA ASN A 886 27.69 10.58 -31.70
C ASN A 886 28.12 10.05 -30.33
N PHE A 887 27.41 10.42 -29.26
CA PHE A 887 27.67 9.94 -27.91
C PHE A 887 27.48 8.42 -27.77
N THR A 888 26.36 7.88 -28.25
CA THR A 888 26.06 6.44 -28.17
C THR A 888 27.01 5.62 -29.05
N VAL A 889 27.39 6.11 -30.24
CA VAL A 889 28.42 5.46 -31.07
C VAL A 889 29.74 5.37 -30.31
N ARG A 890 30.19 6.48 -29.69
CA ARG A 890 31.42 6.49 -28.88
C ARG A 890 31.35 5.51 -27.70
N PHE A 891 30.18 5.38 -27.08
CA PHE A 891 29.95 4.37 -26.04
C PHE A 891 30.15 2.94 -26.55
N TYR A 892 29.65 2.60 -27.73
CA TYR A 892 29.89 1.28 -28.34
C TYR A 892 31.35 1.07 -28.78
N GLU A 893 32.08 2.12 -29.16
CA GLU A 893 33.53 2.04 -29.41
C GLU A 893 34.30 1.67 -28.14
N HIS A 894 33.93 2.24 -26.99
CA HIS A 894 34.55 1.88 -25.71
C HIS A 894 34.19 0.46 -25.24
N LEU A 895 32.94 0.03 -25.38
CA LEU A 895 32.55 -1.36 -25.10
C LEU A 895 33.36 -2.35 -25.93
N ALA A 896 33.59 -1.98 -27.17
CA ALA A 896 34.38 -2.75 -28.11
C ALA A 896 35.87 -2.81 -27.82
N GLU A 897 36.41 -1.81 -27.14
CA GLU A 897 37.78 -1.79 -26.61
C GLU A 897 37.93 -2.73 -25.40
N GLY A 898 36.83 -3.37 -24.96
CA GLY A 898 36.81 -4.33 -23.85
C GLY A 898 36.51 -3.69 -22.50
N LEU A 899 36.11 -2.41 -22.47
CA LEU A 899 35.68 -1.76 -21.25
C LEU A 899 34.38 -2.36 -20.73
N THR A 900 34.20 -2.32 -19.40
CA THR A 900 32.93 -2.68 -18.78
C THR A 900 31.84 -1.71 -19.20
N TYR A 901 30.55 -2.09 -19.09
CA TYR A 901 29.46 -1.17 -19.42
C TYR A 901 29.53 0.16 -18.66
N SER A 902 29.85 0.09 -17.36
CA SER A 902 29.97 1.26 -16.49
C SER A 902 31.19 2.13 -16.85
N ASP A 903 32.34 1.51 -17.14
CA ASP A 903 33.54 2.25 -17.53
C ASP A 903 33.41 2.84 -18.94
N ALA A 904 32.77 2.14 -19.87
CA ALA A 904 32.51 2.65 -21.21
C ALA A 904 31.66 3.92 -21.14
N LEU A 905 30.60 3.94 -20.32
CA LEU A 905 29.78 5.14 -20.14
C LEU A 905 30.59 6.29 -19.51
N ARG A 906 31.37 6.00 -18.47
CA ARG A 906 32.23 6.97 -17.80
C ARG A 906 33.25 7.60 -18.76
N TRP A 907 33.92 6.79 -19.57
CA TRP A 907 34.88 7.29 -20.56
C TRP A 907 34.20 8.05 -21.70
N THR A 908 33.00 7.63 -22.13
CA THR A 908 32.22 8.37 -23.12
C THR A 908 31.86 9.77 -22.62
N ARG A 909 31.42 9.92 -21.36
CA ARG A 909 31.15 11.23 -20.74
C ARG A 909 32.40 12.10 -20.66
N ARG A 910 33.55 11.52 -20.33
CA ARG A 910 34.83 12.24 -20.32
C ARG A 910 35.24 12.70 -21.71
N ASP A 911 35.14 11.83 -22.72
CA ASP A 911 35.45 12.18 -24.10
C ASP A 911 34.51 13.27 -24.63
N ALA A 912 33.22 13.22 -24.27
CA ALA A 912 32.26 14.27 -24.57
C ALA A 912 32.64 15.60 -23.90
N ARG A 913 32.88 15.59 -22.59
CA ARG A 913 33.35 16.76 -21.81
C ARG A 913 34.64 17.37 -22.37
N ASP A 914 35.56 16.54 -22.83
CA ASP A 914 36.85 16.95 -23.38
C ASP A 914 36.74 17.38 -24.87
N GLY A 915 35.53 17.42 -25.44
CA GLY A 915 35.25 17.89 -26.81
C GLY A 915 35.62 16.89 -27.91
N LYS A 916 35.88 15.62 -27.57
CA LYS A 916 36.22 14.56 -28.54
C LYS A 916 34.99 13.95 -29.22
N VAL A 917 33.79 14.20 -28.69
CA VAL A 917 32.52 13.77 -29.27
C VAL A 917 31.81 14.99 -29.85
N ALA A 918 31.70 15.05 -31.18
CA ALA A 918 31.07 16.16 -31.89
C ALA A 918 29.61 16.33 -31.45
N GLY A 919 29.20 17.57 -31.17
CA GLY A 919 27.83 17.90 -30.74
C GLY A 919 27.45 17.47 -29.32
N ALA A 920 28.35 16.80 -28.58
CA ALA A 920 28.09 16.33 -27.23
C ALA A 920 28.94 17.02 -26.15
N GLY A 921 29.64 18.12 -26.45
CA GLY A 921 30.46 18.85 -25.48
C GLY A 921 29.68 19.47 -24.31
N ASP A 922 28.38 19.74 -24.51
CA ASP A 922 27.50 20.30 -23.49
C ASP A 922 27.04 19.22 -22.50
N ALA A 923 27.11 19.53 -21.20
CA ALA A 923 26.67 18.64 -20.12
C ALA A 923 25.18 18.27 -20.19
N SER A 924 24.35 19.08 -20.83
CA SER A 924 22.95 18.72 -21.12
C SER A 924 22.81 17.50 -22.04
N VAL A 925 23.84 17.10 -22.79
CA VAL A 925 23.81 15.89 -23.62
C VAL A 925 24.31 14.68 -22.82
N TRP A 926 25.56 14.70 -22.36
CA TRP A 926 26.20 13.51 -21.78
C TRP A 926 25.77 13.18 -20.35
N ALA A 927 25.32 14.17 -19.56
CA ALA A 927 24.86 13.92 -18.19
C ALA A 927 23.41 13.42 -18.12
N ALA A 928 22.68 13.50 -19.24
CA ALA A 928 21.32 12.98 -19.34
C ALA A 928 21.33 11.45 -19.26
N PHE A 929 22.33 10.80 -19.87
CA PHE A 929 22.46 9.36 -19.92
C PHE A 929 22.75 8.80 -18.53
N VAL A 930 22.00 7.80 -18.09
CA VAL A 930 22.19 7.08 -16.83
C VAL A 930 22.04 5.59 -17.11
N LEU A 931 23.00 4.79 -16.64
CA LEU A 931 22.94 3.34 -16.70
C LEU A 931 22.24 2.83 -15.43
N PHE A 932 21.01 2.37 -15.57
CA PHE A 932 20.25 1.69 -14.53
C PHE A 932 20.51 0.19 -14.60
N GLU A 933 20.78 -0.44 -13.46
CA GLU A 933 20.98 -1.89 -13.37
C GLU A 933 19.97 -2.51 -12.41
N GLY A 934 19.40 -3.67 -12.77
CA GLY A 934 18.20 -4.27 -12.15
C GLY A 934 18.32 -5.72 -11.72
#